data_AF-A0A969WME0-F1
#
_entry.id   AF-A0A969WME0-F1
#
_cell.length_a   1.000
_cell.length_b   1.000
_cell.length_c   1.000
_cell.angle_alpha   90.00
_cell.angle_beta   90.00
_cell.angle_gamma   90.00
#
_symmetry.space_group_name_H-M   'P 1'
#
loop_
_entity.id
_entity.type
_entity.pdbx_description
1 polymer ?
#
loop_
_entity_poly.entity_id
_entity_poly.type
_entity_poly.pdbx_seq_one_letter_code
_entity_poly.pdbx_strand_id
1 'polypeptide(L)'
;MKNLKISLLVFLAFSISFKINAQHIQLGNSPETTNRTPINYVWPYSYTQTIYTAEEILFAGANPNGGQIQKIRYKPTESVNTQYWRNWEIYMGNTQKQSFNSSTDWLAIDNFQLVFDGYLTSFTVSTEWLEIELDAEFTWNPNSNLVIAVREKSLGFGNAPNWAAYNNEPETGHKAIYGYQMDYIYNIENPPPANGLTNIVAQIQLVGENFLAPCMPPVNAQVQAVTTNTVSLNWEPPFYPPTNGFDIYYSTNPALADDNTVPNYTTTPGFNNTTITGLIDNETYYIWLRSNCDIEGVSNWRGPIIVTTPCYPYTIPYEEDFEFGYQHDQDIANCIVQESMSGNNYWKANKTYTSYNRSPRVGDWNACLQRSNSKWMFIPVELEANQEYLISFWARQDLNEGAKISVKYGLINSSEAMTNTILENVEIYSGDYQEIAESFTVPNSGMYFVGIFAEVFADPWYLSIDDIIIDYLPTCWKPDNLQLEQVFTSGAKISWTDNANQTNNGYEIYVTTSNQKPLATATPIGNVAANTYEYHITNLNSNTTYYAWVRTNCSANDKSRWAGPIKFTTEYLAETAYLQEFNEGDVLLPYNLNSWIVGAARGATGNPANCIYVNLNENLQSDWFTTSYVAPITNGMVLRFEYKATNYNYPYSPTAANAGNLVVEITNELDNNFTQLISIDNNNEAEYNIVNVDLSDYVNQVIKFKFTANRFSDNYDLSIDNIFIGDSIICEKPTELSAINITPNSARLTWEHYAENFDIEWGLSGFQQGSGNIETSNTNYLDINELNENTEYEFYVRAWCYDIFEGEWAGPYSFTSDCYPYSIPYFEGFENGYVHDQNIAACLSQESLVGNSSFLANNVYSNYNRTPRTGVWNAVLTYANTQY
;
A
#
# COMPACT_ATOMS: atom_id res chain seq x y z
N MET A 1 38.81 88.28 10.96
CA MET A 1 38.25 89.04 9.83
C MET A 1 39.38 89.33 8.86
N LYS A 2 39.48 88.60 7.73
CA LYS A 2 40.61 88.66 6.79
C LYS A 2 40.09 88.62 5.34
N ASN A 3 40.53 89.58 4.53
CA ASN A 3 41.19 89.47 3.21
C ASN A 3 41.03 88.14 2.41
N LEU A 4 40.93 88.12 1.08
CA LEU A 4 41.21 89.15 0.05
C LEU A 4 40.49 88.82 -1.28
N LYS A 5 40.35 89.80 -2.18
CA LYS A 5 40.16 89.55 -3.64
C LYS A 5 41.42 88.91 -4.23
N ILE A 6 41.30 88.13 -5.30
CA ILE A 6 42.31 88.02 -6.37
C ILE A 6 41.64 87.67 -7.71
N SER A 7 42.29 88.07 -8.80
CA SER A 7 41.79 88.06 -10.17
C SER A 7 42.38 86.93 -11.02
N LEU A 8 41.90 86.86 -12.26
CA LEU A 8 42.34 86.12 -13.44
C LEU A 8 43.86 85.76 -13.54
N LEU A 9 44.12 84.66 -14.26
CA LEU A 9 45.41 83.99 -14.58
C LEU A 9 46.06 83.14 -13.46
N VAL A 10 45.95 81.81 -13.58
CA VAL A 10 47.05 80.90 -14.00
C VAL A 10 46.41 79.67 -14.67
N PHE A 11 46.78 79.40 -15.92
CA PHE A 11 46.41 78.17 -16.64
C PHE A 11 47.68 77.33 -16.85
N LEU A 12 48.18 76.70 -15.77
CA LEU A 12 49.23 75.67 -15.86
C LEU A 12 49.34 74.82 -14.58
N ALA A 13 49.48 73.51 -14.77
CA ALA A 13 50.09 72.54 -13.85
C ALA A 13 49.61 72.50 -12.39
N PHE A 14 48.55 71.71 -12.13
CA PHE A 14 48.62 70.66 -11.12
C PHE A 14 47.77 69.46 -11.55
N SER A 15 48.27 68.74 -12.57
CA SER A 15 47.79 67.40 -12.90
C SER A 15 48.18 66.45 -11.78
N ILE A 16 47.33 66.32 -10.76
CA ILE A 16 47.36 65.17 -9.87
C ILE A 16 46.93 63.99 -10.74
N SER A 17 47.91 63.21 -11.21
CA SER A 17 47.62 61.91 -11.77
C SER A 17 47.04 61.05 -10.66
N PHE A 18 45.73 60.84 -10.70
CA PHE A 18 45.19 59.59 -10.20
C PHE A 18 45.97 58.48 -10.91
N LYS A 19 46.72 57.68 -10.16
CA LYS A 19 47.10 56.35 -10.65
C LYS A 19 45.80 55.58 -10.78
N ILE A 20 45.22 55.60 -11.98
CA ILE A 20 44.21 54.64 -12.38
C ILE A 20 44.88 53.28 -12.21
N ASN A 21 44.40 52.47 -11.27
CA ASN A 21 44.84 51.09 -11.17
C ASN A 21 44.48 50.42 -12.50
N ALA A 22 45.49 49.88 -13.19
CA ALA A 22 45.30 49.41 -14.56
C ALA A 22 44.24 48.30 -14.61
N GLN A 23 43.22 48.52 -15.45
CA GLN A 23 42.15 47.56 -15.71
C GLN A 23 42.75 46.25 -16.22
N HIS A 24 42.46 45.13 -15.56
CA HIS A 24 42.97 43.83 -15.95
C HIS A 24 42.01 42.70 -15.59
N ILE A 25 41.92 41.69 -16.45
CA ILE A 25 41.38 40.38 -16.09
C ILE A 25 42.53 39.45 -15.72
N GLN A 26 42.22 38.34 -15.03
CA GLN A 26 43.18 37.26 -14.77
C GLN A 26 42.63 35.92 -15.26
N LEU A 27 43.41 35.23 -16.07
CA LEU A 27 43.11 33.88 -16.56
C LEU A 27 43.92 32.88 -15.72
N GLY A 28 43.21 32.07 -14.94
CA GLY A 28 43.78 31.06 -14.03
C GLY A 28 44.00 31.53 -12.59
N ASN A 29 43.75 30.63 -11.63
CA ASN A 29 43.98 30.86 -10.19
C ASN A 29 44.27 29.53 -9.45
N SER A 30 45.01 28.62 -10.08
CA SER A 30 45.30 27.27 -9.58
C SER A 30 46.67 27.20 -8.90
N PRO A 31 46.93 26.27 -7.95
CA PRO A 31 48.27 26.03 -7.39
C PRO A 31 49.26 25.37 -8.38
N GLU A 32 48.83 25.05 -9.60
CA GLU A 32 49.67 24.47 -10.65
C GLU A 32 50.87 25.35 -11.03
N THR A 33 51.90 24.72 -11.60
CA THR A 33 53.06 25.44 -12.16
C THR A 33 53.49 24.86 -13.50
N THR A 34 54.14 25.67 -14.35
CA THR A 34 54.60 25.23 -15.68
C THR A 34 55.94 25.84 -16.07
N ASN A 35 56.76 25.04 -16.76
CA ASN A 35 58.00 25.45 -17.40
C ASN A 35 57.94 25.34 -18.94
N ARG A 36 56.72 25.24 -19.49
CA ARG A 36 56.47 25.01 -20.93
C ARG A 36 55.86 26.23 -21.63
N THR A 37 55.14 27.07 -20.88
CA THR A 37 54.52 28.32 -21.34
C THR A 37 54.80 29.42 -20.29
N PRO A 38 54.82 30.72 -20.65
CA PRO A 38 54.83 31.25 -22.02
C PRO A 38 56.06 30.84 -22.83
N ILE A 39 57.16 30.39 -22.20
CA ILE A 39 58.32 29.81 -22.88
C ILE A 39 58.80 28.55 -22.18
N ASN A 40 59.59 27.72 -22.88
CA ASN A 40 60.46 26.74 -22.25
C ASN A 40 61.90 27.25 -22.17
N TYR A 41 62.33 27.59 -20.96
CA TYR A 41 63.61 28.23 -20.66
C TYR A 41 64.78 27.24 -20.41
N VAL A 42 64.50 25.94 -20.39
CA VAL A 42 65.55 24.90 -20.24
C VAL A 42 66.43 24.84 -21.50
N TRP A 43 65.96 25.45 -22.59
CA TRP A 43 66.61 25.48 -23.89
C TRP A 43 66.78 26.95 -24.35
N PRO A 44 67.89 27.30 -25.03
CA PRO A 44 68.16 28.68 -25.46
C PRO A 44 67.08 29.28 -26.36
N TYR A 45 66.41 28.44 -27.16
CA TYR A 45 65.38 28.89 -28.09
C TYR A 45 64.10 28.11 -27.84
N SER A 46 63.00 28.85 -27.66
CA SER A 46 61.67 28.28 -27.52
C SER A 46 60.66 29.10 -28.31
N TYR A 47 59.61 28.43 -28.79
CA TYR A 47 58.45 29.04 -29.41
C TYR A 47 57.20 28.35 -28.86
N THR A 48 56.20 29.12 -28.48
CA THR A 48 54.92 28.60 -27.99
C THR A 48 53.77 29.29 -28.70
N GLN A 49 52.62 28.62 -28.74
CA GLN A 49 51.33 29.26 -28.96
C GLN A 49 50.36 28.77 -27.89
N THR A 50 49.62 29.68 -27.27
CA THR A 50 48.61 29.38 -26.26
C THR A 50 47.29 30.04 -26.66
N ILE A 51 46.22 29.24 -26.74
CA ILE A 51 44.86 29.70 -27.00
C ILE A 51 44.17 29.93 -25.65
N TYR A 52 43.58 31.12 -25.49
CA TYR A 52 42.66 31.49 -24.43
C TYR A 52 41.29 31.70 -25.09
N THR A 53 40.27 30.95 -24.66
CA THR A 53 38.98 30.96 -25.38
C THR A 53 38.20 32.24 -25.09
N ALA A 54 37.32 32.65 -26.01
CA ALA A 54 36.46 33.81 -25.81
C ALA A 54 35.62 33.66 -24.53
N GLU A 55 35.08 32.47 -24.30
CA GLU A 55 34.36 32.09 -23.09
C GLU A 55 35.20 32.28 -21.82
N GLU A 56 36.45 31.79 -21.81
CA GLU A 56 37.35 31.94 -20.66
C GLU A 56 37.70 33.41 -20.38
N ILE A 57 37.92 34.20 -21.44
CA ILE A 57 38.24 35.62 -21.35
C ILE A 57 37.03 36.42 -20.81
N LEU A 58 35.82 36.13 -21.30
CA LEU A 58 34.57 36.72 -20.82
C LEU A 58 34.26 36.30 -19.37
N PHE A 59 34.45 35.02 -19.03
CA PHE A 59 34.24 34.49 -17.67
C PHE A 59 35.20 35.10 -16.63
N ALA A 60 36.39 35.50 -17.06
CA ALA A 60 37.35 36.26 -16.24
C ALA A 60 37.02 37.77 -16.14
N GLY A 61 35.93 38.23 -16.76
CA GLY A 61 35.42 39.60 -16.64
C GLY A 61 35.79 40.53 -17.79
N ALA A 62 36.15 40.02 -18.96
CA ALA A 62 36.42 40.88 -20.11
C ALA A 62 35.15 41.58 -20.62
N ASN A 63 35.32 42.78 -21.19
CA ASN A 63 34.24 43.53 -21.81
C ASN A 63 33.61 42.70 -22.96
N PRO A 64 32.28 42.47 -22.95
CA PRO A 64 31.60 41.70 -23.99
C PRO A 64 31.60 42.36 -25.37
N ASN A 65 32.09 43.59 -25.49
CA ASN A 65 32.31 44.29 -26.77
C ASN A 65 33.77 44.16 -27.28
N GLY A 66 34.64 43.44 -26.55
CA GLY A 66 36.09 43.43 -26.78
C GLY A 66 36.79 44.64 -26.17
N GLY A 67 38.09 44.76 -26.43
CA GLY A 67 38.90 45.86 -25.91
C GLY A 67 40.35 45.81 -26.36
N GLN A 68 41.14 46.79 -25.92
CA GLN A 68 42.56 46.88 -26.25
C GLN A 68 43.41 46.29 -25.13
N ILE A 69 44.30 45.36 -25.50
CA ILE A 69 45.35 44.85 -24.63
C ILE A 69 46.58 45.74 -24.87
N GLN A 70 47.04 46.38 -23.79
CA GLN A 70 48.20 47.28 -23.77
C GLN A 70 49.39 46.65 -23.05
N LYS A 71 49.12 45.77 -22.07
CA LYS A 71 50.14 45.01 -21.35
C LYS A 71 49.65 43.60 -21.10
N ILE A 72 50.59 42.68 -20.96
CA ILE A 72 50.33 41.37 -20.39
C ILE A 72 51.23 41.14 -19.17
N ARG A 73 50.78 40.27 -18.28
CA ARG A 73 51.58 39.89 -17.12
C ARG A 73 51.58 38.38 -16.93
N TYR A 74 52.75 37.82 -16.65
CA TYR A 74 52.89 36.42 -16.23
C TYR A 74 53.37 36.34 -14.78
N LYS A 75 52.94 35.31 -14.03
CA LYS A 75 53.25 35.16 -12.61
C LYS A 75 54.43 34.21 -12.38
N PRO A 76 55.65 34.68 -12.08
CA PRO A 76 56.76 33.80 -11.71
C PRO A 76 56.55 33.23 -10.30
N THR A 77 56.92 31.98 -10.05
CA THR A 77 56.91 31.38 -8.69
C THR A 77 58.23 31.56 -7.95
N GLU A 78 59.30 31.95 -8.65
CA GLU A 78 60.66 32.10 -8.10
C GLU A 78 61.28 33.45 -8.52
N SER A 79 62.21 33.93 -7.70
CA SER A 79 62.91 35.21 -7.92
C SER A 79 64.28 34.96 -8.55
N VAL A 80 64.42 35.17 -9.86
CA VAL A 80 65.62 34.76 -10.63
C VAL A 80 66.04 35.77 -11.69
N ASN A 81 67.31 35.68 -12.10
CA ASN A 81 67.89 36.54 -13.15
C ASN A 81 67.45 36.06 -14.55
N THR A 82 66.95 36.98 -15.36
CA THR A 82 66.39 36.70 -16.69
C THR A 82 67.43 36.74 -17.82
N GLN A 83 68.68 37.12 -17.54
CA GLN A 83 69.70 37.47 -18.54
C GLN A 83 69.92 36.43 -19.66
N TYR A 84 69.59 35.16 -19.41
CA TYR A 84 69.72 34.04 -20.34
C TYR A 84 68.45 33.70 -21.15
N TRP A 85 67.30 34.29 -20.82
CA TRP A 85 65.97 34.00 -21.38
C TRP A 85 65.09 35.26 -21.40
N ARG A 86 65.61 36.39 -21.91
CA ARG A 86 64.89 37.68 -21.84
C ARG A 86 64.69 38.37 -23.18
N ASN A 87 64.97 37.73 -24.31
CA ASN A 87 64.91 38.37 -25.62
C ASN A 87 63.68 37.83 -26.37
N TRP A 88 62.52 38.42 -26.10
CA TRP A 88 61.23 37.87 -26.51
C TRP A 88 60.66 38.64 -27.70
N GLU A 89 60.16 37.90 -28.68
CA GLU A 89 59.07 38.38 -29.55
C GLU A 89 57.74 37.83 -29.01
N ILE A 90 56.73 38.69 -28.90
CA ILE A 90 55.37 38.30 -28.55
C ILE A 90 54.44 38.69 -29.68
N TYR A 91 53.64 37.73 -30.13
CA TYR A 91 52.67 37.89 -31.19
C TYR A 91 51.28 37.59 -30.64
N MET A 92 50.27 38.33 -31.07
CA MET A 92 48.87 38.10 -30.70
C MET A 92 47.99 37.98 -31.93
N GLY A 93 47.01 37.07 -31.89
CA GLY A 93 46.07 36.81 -32.97
C GLY A 93 44.66 36.57 -32.45
N ASN A 94 43.67 37.01 -33.22
CA ASN A 94 42.26 36.65 -33.02
C ASN A 94 41.99 35.37 -33.84
N THR A 95 41.51 34.31 -33.23
CA THR A 95 41.36 33.00 -33.89
C THR A 95 40.04 32.32 -33.57
N GLN A 96 39.55 31.49 -34.50
CA GLN A 96 38.40 30.59 -34.29
C GLN A 96 38.87 29.19 -33.81
N LYS A 97 40.18 28.96 -33.73
CA LYS A 97 40.76 27.70 -33.28
C LYS A 97 40.54 27.53 -31.78
N GLN A 98 39.92 26.43 -31.37
CA GLN A 98 39.67 26.11 -29.96
C GLN A 98 40.88 25.44 -29.29
N SER A 99 41.64 24.64 -30.03
CA SER A 99 42.72 23.81 -29.49
C SER A 99 43.73 23.35 -30.55
N PHE A 100 44.86 22.83 -30.07
CA PHE A 100 45.92 22.20 -30.85
C PHE A 100 45.82 20.67 -30.77
N ASN A 101 45.77 20.00 -31.94
CA ASN A 101 45.45 18.58 -32.07
C ASN A 101 46.64 17.71 -32.50
N SER A 102 47.74 18.30 -32.96
CA SER A 102 48.97 17.59 -33.29
C SER A 102 50.20 18.48 -33.10
N SER A 103 51.39 17.88 -33.13
CA SER A 103 52.65 18.62 -33.06
C SER A 103 52.94 19.52 -34.28
N THR A 104 52.16 19.45 -35.35
CA THR A 104 52.30 20.33 -36.52
C THR A 104 51.18 21.36 -36.64
N ASP A 105 50.27 21.43 -35.66
CA ASP A 105 49.01 22.20 -35.72
C ASP A 105 49.18 23.70 -35.36
N TRP A 106 50.37 24.25 -35.62
CA TRP A 106 50.69 25.66 -35.41
C TRP A 106 49.79 26.57 -36.24
N LEU A 107 49.28 27.66 -35.66
CA LEU A 107 48.68 28.75 -36.44
C LEU A 107 49.79 29.49 -37.19
N ALA A 108 49.58 29.72 -38.50
CA ALA A 108 50.53 30.44 -39.34
C ALA A 108 50.71 31.89 -38.83
N ILE A 109 51.95 32.39 -38.86
CA ILE A 109 52.33 33.67 -38.25
C ILE A 109 51.60 34.88 -38.87
N ASP A 110 51.18 34.78 -40.13
CA ASP A 110 50.37 35.80 -40.83
C ASP A 110 49.01 36.10 -40.15
N ASN A 111 48.54 35.22 -39.25
CA ASN A 111 47.32 35.44 -38.45
C ASN A 111 47.58 36.28 -37.18
N PHE A 112 48.81 36.73 -36.96
CA PHE A 112 49.22 37.44 -35.75
C PHE A 112 49.78 38.84 -36.05
N GLN A 113 49.59 39.74 -35.10
CA GLN A 113 50.30 41.01 -34.96
C GLN A 113 51.51 40.79 -34.04
N LEU A 114 52.70 41.28 -34.42
CA LEU A 114 53.82 41.46 -33.49
C LEU A 114 53.48 42.59 -32.53
N VAL A 115 53.46 42.31 -31.23
CA VAL A 115 53.04 43.25 -30.18
C VAL A 115 54.17 43.61 -29.20
N PHE A 116 55.26 42.85 -29.18
CA PHE A 116 56.48 43.17 -28.43
C PHE A 116 57.70 42.55 -29.10
N ASP A 117 58.79 43.30 -29.28
CA ASP A 117 60.10 42.77 -29.66
C ASP A 117 61.21 43.45 -28.85
N GLY A 118 61.66 42.79 -27.77
CA GLY A 118 62.62 43.42 -26.88
C GLY A 118 63.12 42.58 -25.70
N TYR A 119 63.77 43.30 -24.79
CA TYR A 119 64.38 42.72 -23.60
C TYR A 119 63.49 42.85 -22.37
N LEU A 120 63.14 41.74 -21.73
CA LEU A 120 62.47 41.74 -20.42
C LEU A 120 63.34 42.37 -19.32
N THR A 121 62.71 42.72 -18.19
CA THR A 121 63.40 43.14 -16.96
C THR A 121 64.50 42.15 -16.60
N SER A 122 65.65 42.61 -16.08
CA SER A 122 66.80 41.74 -15.77
C SER A 122 66.58 40.74 -14.62
N PHE A 123 65.42 40.77 -13.98
CA PHE A 123 65.10 39.96 -12.81
C PHE A 123 63.58 39.77 -12.68
N THR A 124 63.14 38.59 -12.24
CA THR A 124 61.77 38.31 -11.78
C THR A 124 61.70 38.25 -10.26
N VAL A 125 60.52 38.51 -9.69
CA VAL A 125 60.27 38.42 -8.24
C VAL A 125 59.01 37.60 -8.02
N SER A 126 59.10 36.51 -7.24
CA SER A 126 58.00 35.55 -7.04
C SER A 126 56.70 36.15 -6.47
N THR A 127 56.83 37.21 -5.67
CA THR A 127 55.67 37.92 -5.09
C THR A 127 55.02 38.88 -6.08
N GLU A 128 55.69 39.27 -7.16
CA GLU A 128 55.22 40.27 -8.12
C GLU A 128 54.74 39.62 -9.42
N TRP A 129 54.17 40.41 -10.33
CA TRP A 129 53.81 39.97 -11.68
C TRP A 129 54.87 40.50 -12.64
N LEU A 130 55.38 39.68 -13.56
CA LEU A 130 56.23 40.17 -14.64
C LEU A 130 55.35 40.90 -15.65
N GLU A 131 55.32 42.24 -15.59
CA GLU A 131 54.61 43.09 -16.53
C GLU A 131 55.43 43.33 -17.81
N ILE A 132 54.77 43.12 -18.95
CA ILE A 132 55.31 43.35 -20.29
C ILE A 132 54.38 44.36 -20.97
N GLU A 133 54.90 45.57 -21.18
CA GLU A 133 54.23 46.64 -21.93
C GLU A 133 54.41 46.39 -23.43
N LEU A 134 53.34 46.44 -24.21
CA LEU A 134 53.36 46.10 -25.63
C LEU A 134 53.82 47.30 -26.46
N ASP A 135 54.73 47.06 -27.42
CA ASP A 135 55.16 48.06 -28.41
C ASP A 135 54.02 48.48 -29.35
N ALA A 136 53.04 47.59 -29.54
CA ALA A 136 51.80 47.87 -30.26
C ALA A 136 50.60 47.23 -29.54
N GLU A 137 49.57 48.03 -29.26
CA GLU A 137 48.33 47.57 -28.65
C GLU A 137 47.64 46.51 -29.52
N PHE A 138 47.03 45.50 -28.88
CA PHE A 138 46.28 44.46 -29.58
C PHE A 138 44.78 44.59 -29.34
N THR A 139 43.99 44.60 -30.41
CA THR A 139 42.52 44.61 -30.29
C THR A 139 41.99 43.18 -30.29
N TRP A 140 41.53 42.70 -29.14
CA TRP A 140 40.81 41.43 -29.05
C TRP A 140 39.31 41.65 -29.31
N ASN A 141 38.70 40.76 -30.10
CA ASN A 141 37.26 40.78 -30.36
C ASN A 141 36.55 39.57 -29.71
N PRO A 142 35.36 39.77 -29.11
CA PRO A 142 34.68 38.77 -28.28
C PRO A 142 34.14 37.59 -29.07
N ASN A 143 34.05 37.71 -30.40
CA ASN A 143 33.64 36.63 -31.29
C ASN A 143 34.82 35.71 -31.68
N SER A 144 35.95 35.79 -30.99
CA SER A 144 37.16 35.01 -31.28
C SER A 144 37.96 34.69 -30.04
N ASN A 145 38.67 33.57 -30.06
CA ASN A 145 39.67 33.23 -29.06
C ASN A 145 40.92 34.10 -29.25
N LEU A 146 41.60 34.43 -28.16
CA LEU A 146 42.92 35.06 -28.20
C LEU A 146 43.98 33.96 -28.30
N VAL A 147 44.84 34.01 -29.32
CA VAL A 147 46.09 33.24 -29.32
C VAL A 147 47.27 34.17 -29.05
N ILE A 148 48.11 33.79 -28.08
CA ILE A 148 49.38 34.46 -27.80
C ILE A 148 50.50 33.51 -28.18
N ALA A 149 51.43 33.96 -29.02
CA ALA A 149 52.65 33.25 -29.33
C ALA A 149 53.85 33.98 -28.73
N VAL A 150 54.78 33.23 -28.14
CA VAL A 150 55.99 33.80 -27.52
C VAL A 150 57.22 33.07 -28.04
N ARG A 151 58.22 33.82 -28.49
CA ARG A 151 59.46 33.30 -29.09
C ARG A 151 60.68 33.86 -28.34
N GLU A 152 61.47 32.98 -27.75
CA GLU A 152 62.75 33.31 -27.10
C GLU A 152 63.91 33.27 -28.11
N LYS A 153 64.80 34.26 -28.04
CA LYS A 153 65.94 34.47 -28.95
C LYS A 153 67.31 34.52 -28.24
N SER A 154 67.39 34.30 -26.94
CA SER A 154 68.62 34.44 -26.15
C SER A 154 69.57 33.25 -26.27
N LEU A 155 70.84 33.51 -26.56
CA LEU A 155 71.91 32.51 -26.43
C LEU A 155 72.28 32.32 -24.94
N GLY A 156 71.56 31.45 -24.24
CA GLY A 156 71.83 31.15 -22.83
C GLY A 156 71.16 29.88 -22.30
N PHE A 157 71.74 29.34 -21.22
CA PHE A 157 71.10 28.36 -20.36
C PHE A 157 70.99 29.00 -18.97
N GLY A 158 69.82 28.92 -18.33
CA GLY A 158 69.62 29.53 -17.03
C GLY A 158 68.45 28.93 -16.25
N ASN A 159 68.44 29.20 -14.95
CA ASN A 159 67.29 28.94 -14.10
C ASN A 159 66.29 30.10 -14.31
N ALA A 160 65.23 29.86 -15.08
CA ALA A 160 64.03 30.71 -15.01
C ALA A 160 63.10 30.19 -13.90
N PRO A 161 62.10 30.98 -13.47
CA PRO A 161 61.14 30.50 -12.50
C PRO A 161 60.19 29.53 -13.22
N ASN A 162 59.61 28.60 -12.47
CA ASN A 162 58.33 28.06 -12.92
C ASN A 162 57.31 29.20 -12.97
N TRP A 163 56.37 29.15 -13.90
CA TRP A 163 55.26 30.08 -13.94
C TRP A 163 54.11 29.50 -13.15
N ALA A 164 53.42 30.29 -12.34
CA ALA A 164 52.14 29.88 -11.79
C ALA A 164 51.21 29.60 -12.97
N ALA A 165 50.49 28.50 -12.92
CA ALA A 165 49.79 27.92 -14.05
C ALA A 165 48.36 27.57 -13.66
N TYR A 166 47.62 27.06 -14.65
CA TYR A 166 46.35 26.42 -14.42
C TYR A 166 46.13 25.38 -15.52
N ASN A 167 45.43 24.30 -15.17
CA ASN A 167 44.94 23.34 -16.14
C ASN A 167 43.53 23.78 -16.56
N ASN A 168 43.31 23.96 -17.86
CA ASN A 168 41.98 24.12 -18.42
C ASN A 168 41.94 23.26 -19.69
N GLU A 169 41.18 22.18 -19.66
CA GLU A 169 41.18 21.14 -20.70
C GLU A 169 40.02 21.36 -21.66
N PRO A 170 40.27 21.64 -22.95
CA PRO A 170 39.20 21.81 -23.94
C PRO A 170 38.59 20.45 -24.29
N GLU A 171 37.36 20.44 -24.82
CA GLU A 171 36.64 19.21 -25.22
C GLU A 171 37.46 18.29 -26.14
N THR A 172 38.33 18.86 -26.97
CA THR A 172 39.26 18.15 -27.85
C THR A 172 40.59 18.89 -27.94
N GLY A 173 41.69 18.16 -28.12
CA GLY A 173 43.03 18.73 -28.32
C GLY A 173 43.63 19.34 -27.04
N HIS A 174 44.50 20.35 -27.20
CA HIS A 174 45.17 21.01 -26.08
C HIS A 174 45.20 22.54 -26.19
N LYS A 175 45.27 23.27 -25.06
CA LYS A 175 45.34 24.75 -25.05
C LYS A 175 46.65 25.34 -25.60
N ALA A 176 47.78 24.65 -25.44
CA ALA A 176 49.06 25.14 -25.90
C ALA A 176 49.90 24.09 -26.65
N ILE A 177 50.64 24.59 -27.63
CA ILE A 177 51.66 23.88 -28.41
C ILE A 177 53.01 24.57 -28.17
N TYR A 178 54.07 23.78 -27.94
CA TYR A 178 55.38 24.32 -27.59
C TYR A 178 56.54 23.57 -28.28
N GLY A 179 57.49 24.36 -28.76
CA GLY A 179 58.74 23.93 -29.37
C GLY A 179 59.95 24.51 -28.61
N TYR A 180 61.05 23.77 -28.60
CA TYR A 180 62.31 24.19 -28.01
C TYR A 180 63.52 23.48 -28.66
N GLN A 181 64.69 24.12 -28.65
CA GLN A 181 65.91 23.60 -29.29
C GLN A 181 67.18 24.36 -28.86
N MET A 182 68.36 23.80 -29.17
CA MET A 182 69.68 24.37 -28.82
C MET A 182 70.33 25.23 -29.90
N ASP A 183 70.13 24.90 -31.17
CA ASP A 183 71.12 25.18 -32.21
C ASP A 183 70.84 26.39 -33.13
N TYR A 184 69.61 26.88 -33.32
CA TYR A 184 69.33 27.75 -34.50
C TYR A 184 68.23 28.85 -34.44
N ILE A 185 67.58 29.15 -33.31
CA ILE A 185 66.31 29.94 -33.21
C ILE A 185 65.13 29.25 -33.92
N TYR A 186 63.94 29.19 -33.31
CA TYR A 186 62.77 28.57 -33.95
C TYR A 186 62.31 29.36 -35.18
N ASN A 187 62.11 28.72 -36.33
CA ASN A 187 61.47 29.34 -37.50
C ASN A 187 59.97 29.42 -37.25
N ILE A 188 59.37 30.61 -37.40
CA ILE A 188 57.94 30.85 -37.13
C ILE A 188 57.08 30.96 -38.40
N GLU A 189 57.70 31.18 -39.57
CA GLU A 189 57.01 31.16 -40.88
C GLU A 189 56.69 29.72 -41.30
N ASN A 190 57.63 28.79 -41.03
CA ASN A 190 57.46 27.36 -41.25
C ASN A 190 58.00 26.58 -40.04
N PRO A 191 57.22 26.50 -38.94
CA PRO A 191 57.66 25.86 -37.71
C PRO A 191 57.81 24.34 -37.88
N PRO A 192 58.91 23.74 -37.38
CA PRO A 192 59.03 22.30 -37.32
C PRO A 192 57.99 21.70 -36.35
N PRO A 193 57.84 20.36 -36.32
CA PRO A 193 57.00 19.70 -35.33
C PRO A 193 57.38 20.12 -33.90
N ALA A 194 56.38 20.49 -33.12
CA ALA A 194 56.47 20.85 -31.72
C ALA A 194 56.99 19.71 -30.86
N ASN A 195 57.65 20.05 -29.76
CA ASN A 195 58.15 19.09 -28.77
C ASN A 195 57.03 18.57 -27.86
N GLY A 196 55.88 19.24 -27.79
CA GLY A 196 54.68 18.72 -27.15
C GLY A 196 53.47 19.65 -27.19
N LEU A 197 52.40 19.15 -26.60
CA LEU A 197 51.13 19.82 -26.36
C LEU A 197 50.86 19.83 -24.85
N THR A 198 50.08 20.80 -24.34
CA THR A 198 49.73 20.86 -22.90
C THR A 198 48.46 21.66 -22.63
N ASN A 199 47.71 21.23 -21.60
CA ASN A 199 46.57 21.95 -21.02
C ASN A 199 46.95 22.79 -19.80
N ILE A 200 48.14 22.54 -19.22
CA ILE A 200 48.72 23.34 -18.14
C ILE A 200 49.43 24.55 -18.74
N VAL A 201 48.76 25.71 -18.69
CA VAL A 201 49.21 26.97 -19.29
C VAL A 201 49.46 28.03 -18.22
N ALA A 202 50.40 28.94 -18.48
CA ALA A 202 50.77 29.99 -17.52
C ALA A 202 49.58 30.93 -17.23
N GLN A 203 49.42 31.26 -15.95
CA GLN A 203 48.52 32.31 -15.48
C GLN A 203 48.94 33.64 -16.09
N ILE A 204 47.95 34.35 -16.63
CA ILE A 204 48.17 35.61 -17.33
C ILE A 204 47.16 36.66 -16.85
N GLN A 205 47.63 37.89 -16.68
CA GLN A 205 46.75 39.05 -16.65
C GLN A 205 46.82 39.77 -18.00
N LEU A 206 45.66 40.06 -18.58
CA LEU A 206 45.53 40.92 -19.75
C LEU A 206 45.10 42.30 -19.26
N VAL A 207 45.86 43.33 -19.63
CA VAL A 207 45.75 44.69 -19.08
C VAL A 207 45.55 45.69 -20.21
N GLY A 208 44.58 46.59 -20.09
CA GLY A 208 44.40 47.69 -21.05
C GLY A 208 43.04 48.39 -20.98
N GLU A 209 42.86 49.39 -21.84
CA GLU A 209 41.69 50.27 -21.81
C GLU A 209 40.42 49.61 -22.36
N ASN A 210 39.31 49.86 -21.67
CA ASN A 210 37.98 49.31 -21.94
C ASN A 210 37.94 47.78 -21.92
N PHE A 211 38.95 47.12 -21.36
CA PHE A 211 39.09 45.66 -21.41
C PHE A 211 38.30 44.93 -20.32
N LEU A 212 37.98 45.61 -19.21
CA LEU A 212 37.10 45.09 -18.16
C LEU A 212 35.62 45.34 -18.48
N ALA A 213 34.77 44.34 -18.20
CA ALA A 213 33.33 44.53 -18.18
C ALA A 213 32.93 45.51 -17.07
N PRO A 214 31.98 46.43 -17.32
CA PRO A 214 31.52 47.35 -16.29
C PRO A 214 30.78 46.62 -15.15
N CYS A 215 29.94 45.64 -15.50
CA CYS A 215 29.25 44.78 -14.52
C CYS A 215 29.87 43.37 -14.47
N MET A 216 30.80 43.16 -13.54
CA MET A 216 31.42 41.86 -13.27
C MET A 216 30.74 41.13 -12.11
N PRO A 217 30.69 39.79 -12.11
CA PRO A 217 30.10 39.03 -11.00
C PRO A 217 30.99 39.02 -9.73
N PRO A 218 30.42 38.68 -8.55
CA PRO A 218 31.21 38.44 -7.34
C PRO A 218 32.16 37.24 -7.49
N VAL A 219 33.23 37.24 -6.71
CA VAL A 219 34.22 36.15 -6.66
C VAL A 219 34.36 35.60 -5.23
N ASN A 220 34.99 34.43 -5.09
CA ASN A 220 35.30 33.82 -3.78
C ASN A 220 34.09 33.73 -2.83
N ALA A 221 32.91 33.34 -3.35
CA ALA A 221 31.71 33.15 -2.57
C ALA A 221 31.75 31.84 -1.76
N GLN A 222 31.41 31.89 -0.47
CA GLN A 222 31.57 30.79 0.48
C GLN A 222 30.40 30.72 1.48
N VAL A 223 30.15 29.52 2.02
CA VAL A 223 29.22 29.30 3.14
C VAL A 223 29.95 29.57 4.47
N GLN A 224 29.32 30.37 5.33
CA GLN A 224 29.83 30.72 6.67
C GLN A 224 29.19 29.88 7.77
N ALA A 225 27.89 29.62 7.67
CA ALA A 225 27.13 28.82 8.62
C ALA A 225 25.87 28.25 7.96
N VAL A 226 25.42 27.09 8.44
CA VAL A 226 24.17 26.44 8.04
C VAL A 226 23.40 26.09 9.30
N THR A 227 22.10 26.35 9.31
CA THR A 227 21.15 25.91 10.32
C THR A 227 20.00 25.21 9.62
N THR A 228 19.07 24.65 10.39
CA THR A 228 17.88 23.95 9.87
C THR A 228 17.04 24.79 8.91
N ASN A 229 17.06 26.12 9.05
CA ASN A 229 16.27 27.04 8.23
C ASN A 229 17.02 28.28 7.71
N THR A 230 18.36 28.35 7.85
CA THR A 230 19.18 29.45 7.32
C THR A 230 20.50 28.99 6.72
N VAL A 231 20.98 29.74 5.73
CA VAL A 231 22.33 29.62 5.16
C VAL A 231 22.97 31.01 5.14
N SER A 232 24.10 31.18 5.82
CA SER A 232 24.90 32.40 5.80
C SER A 232 26.02 32.31 4.78
N LEU A 233 26.17 33.36 3.96
CA LEU A 233 27.10 33.45 2.84
C LEU A 233 27.95 34.72 2.92
N ASN A 234 29.18 34.67 2.41
CA ASN A 234 30.01 35.82 2.12
C ASN A 234 30.70 35.68 0.76
N TRP A 235 31.17 36.79 0.19
CA TRP A 235 31.91 36.83 -1.08
C TRP A 235 32.82 38.07 -1.16
N GLU A 236 33.69 38.10 -2.17
CA GLU A 236 34.49 39.27 -2.52
C GLU A 236 33.80 40.04 -3.66
N PRO A 237 33.67 41.38 -3.55
CA PRO A 237 33.08 42.20 -4.60
C PRO A 237 34.00 42.31 -5.83
N PRO A 238 33.43 42.49 -7.04
CA PRO A 238 34.19 42.81 -8.24
C PRO A 238 34.93 44.15 -8.12
N PHE A 239 35.91 44.39 -9.02
CA PHE A 239 36.72 45.61 -9.05
C PHE A 239 35.88 46.90 -9.22
N TYR A 240 34.78 46.82 -9.95
CA TYR A 240 33.71 47.81 -9.98
C TYR A 240 32.54 47.29 -9.15
N PRO A 241 32.38 47.70 -7.86
CA PRO A 241 31.30 47.19 -7.02
C PRO A 241 29.94 47.57 -7.60
N PRO A 242 28.96 46.66 -7.64
CA PRO A 242 27.64 46.94 -8.19
C PRO A 242 26.93 48.07 -7.45
N THR A 243 26.35 48.98 -8.23
CA THR A 243 25.58 50.14 -7.75
C THR A 243 24.31 49.75 -7.00
N ASN A 244 23.70 48.62 -7.34
CA ASN A 244 22.45 48.11 -6.76
C ASN A 244 22.67 46.79 -5.98
N GLY A 245 23.90 46.51 -5.53
CA GLY A 245 24.20 45.33 -4.70
C GLY A 245 24.28 44.02 -5.50
N PHE A 246 24.03 42.90 -4.83
CA PHE A 246 24.13 41.56 -5.43
C PHE A 246 22.77 40.88 -5.44
N ASP A 247 22.39 40.35 -6.58
CA ASP A 247 21.24 39.47 -6.76
C ASP A 247 21.63 38.05 -6.28
N ILE A 248 20.80 37.45 -5.43
CA ILE A 248 20.90 36.06 -4.99
C ILE A 248 19.69 35.29 -5.51
N TYR A 249 19.95 34.16 -6.15
CA TYR A 249 18.94 33.16 -6.51
C TYR A 249 19.27 31.85 -5.80
N TYR A 250 18.27 31.19 -5.21
CA TYR A 250 18.42 29.88 -4.60
C TYR A 250 17.22 28.99 -4.92
N SER A 251 17.50 27.70 -5.17
CA SER A 251 16.53 26.72 -5.60
C SER A 251 16.90 25.33 -5.13
N THR A 252 15.92 24.44 -5.00
CA THR A 252 16.14 22.99 -4.79
C THR A 252 16.37 22.25 -6.11
N ASN A 253 16.19 22.93 -7.24
CA ASN A 253 16.49 22.40 -8.57
C ASN A 253 17.96 22.71 -8.95
N PRO A 254 18.77 21.72 -9.38
CA PRO A 254 20.15 21.93 -9.85
C PRO A 254 20.29 22.73 -11.16
N ALA A 255 19.19 23.06 -11.85
CA ALA A 255 19.21 23.80 -13.11
C ALA A 255 19.94 25.15 -12.98
N LEU A 256 20.85 25.42 -13.92
CA LEU A 256 21.61 26.67 -13.98
C LEU A 256 20.67 27.89 -14.07
N ALA A 257 20.94 28.90 -13.25
CA ALA A 257 20.30 30.20 -13.37
C ALA A 257 20.73 30.89 -14.68
N ASP A 258 19.76 31.37 -15.45
CA ASP A 258 19.96 32.10 -16.70
C ASP A 258 19.67 33.61 -16.54
N ASP A 259 19.86 34.40 -17.60
CA ASP A 259 19.66 35.85 -17.55
C ASP A 259 18.21 36.25 -17.19
N ASN A 260 17.23 35.39 -17.52
CA ASN A 260 15.81 35.59 -17.22
C ASN A 260 15.42 35.20 -15.78
N THR A 261 16.32 34.52 -15.06
CA THR A 261 16.07 34.04 -13.70
C THR A 261 15.90 35.24 -12.76
N VAL A 262 14.75 35.28 -12.09
CA VAL A 262 14.40 36.34 -11.13
C VAL A 262 15.09 36.03 -9.79
N PRO A 263 15.85 36.96 -9.19
CA PRO A 263 16.46 36.76 -7.88
C PRO A 263 15.41 36.59 -6.79
N ASN A 264 15.67 35.73 -5.81
CA ASN A 264 14.88 35.64 -4.58
C ASN A 264 15.09 36.88 -3.69
N TYR A 265 16.29 37.46 -3.74
CA TYR A 265 16.71 38.57 -2.89
C TYR A 265 17.84 39.36 -3.56
N THR A 266 17.89 40.68 -3.34
CA THR A 266 19.01 41.54 -3.74
C THR A 266 19.57 42.24 -2.50
N THR A 267 20.90 42.21 -2.31
CA THR A 267 21.54 42.84 -1.15
C THR A 267 21.48 44.36 -1.20
N THR A 268 21.55 44.99 -0.02
CA THR A 268 21.83 46.42 0.06
C THR A 268 23.20 46.74 -0.56
N PRO A 269 23.35 47.80 -1.38
CA PRO A 269 24.63 48.18 -1.96
C PRO A 269 25.75 48.31 -0.92
N GLY A 270 26.94 47.81 -1.26
CA GLY A 270 28.11 47.79 -0.38
C GLY A 270 28.19 46.61 0.61
N PHE A 271 27.16 45.76 0.69
CA PHE A 271 27.21 44.52 1.49
C PHE A 271 27.65 43.32 0.63
N ASN A 272 28.63 42.57 1.13
CA ASN A 272 29.23 41.39 0.50
C ASN A 272 29.00 40.08 1.28
N ASN A 273 27.91 40.05 2.05
CA ASN A 273 27.46 38.91 2.82
C ASN A 273 25.93 38.96 2.95
N THR A 274 25.30 37.81 3.20
CA THR A 274 23.87 37.71 3.50
C THR A 274 23.57 36.43 4.28
N THR A 275 22.41 36.39 4.93
CA THR A 275 21.82 35.15 5.47
C THR A 275 20.50 34.91 4.77
N ILE A 276 20.43 33.82 4.02
CA ILE A 276 19.17 33.30 3.47
C ILE A 276 18.41 32.67 4.65
N THR A 277 17.11 32.97 4.78
CA THR A 277 16.27 32.53 5.90
C THR A 277 14.96 31.94 5.38
N GLY A 278 14.27 31.15 6.21
CA GLY A 278 13.03 30.48 5.80
C GLY A 278 13.26 29.32 4.82
N LEU A 279 14.45 28.70 4.90
CA LEU A 279 14.73 27.44 4.22
C LEU A 279 13.99 26.29 4.92
N ILE A 280 13.69 25.24 4.16
CA ILE A 280 13.17 23.97 4.66
C ILE A 280 14.35 23.16 5.20
N ASP A 281 14.13 22.36 6.23
CA ASP A 281 15.15 21.47 6.81
C ASP A 281 15.33 20.18 5.99
N ASN A 282 16.50 19.55 6.11
CA ASN A 282 16.91 18.38 5.32
C ASN A 282 16.86 18.56 3.78
N GLU A 283 16.89 19.79 3.30
CA GLU A 283 16.67 20.13 1.89
C GLU A 283 17.95 20.65 1.24
N THR A 284 18.21 20.24 -0.01
CA THR A 284 19.44 20.62 -0.72
C THR A 284 19.20 21.83 -1.61
N TYR A 285 19.85 22.94 -1.27
CA TYR A 285 19.79 24.19 -2.00
C TYR A 285 21.02 24.41 -2.87
N TYR A 286 20.75 24.82 -4.10
CA TYR A 286 21.70 25.34 -5.08
C TYR A 286 21.57 26.86 -5.08
N ILE A 287 22.67 27.58 -4.88
CA ILE A 287 22.67 29.04 -4.68
C ILE A 287 23.59 29.73 -5.68
N TRP A 288 23.06 30.72 -6.39
CA TRP A 288 23.78 31.55 -7.35
C TRP A 288 23.78 33.02 -6.93
N LEU A 289 24.86 33.73 -7.27
CA LEU A 289 25.05 35.15 -7.00
C LEU A 289 25.45 35.88 -8.29
N ARG A 290 24.91 37.07 -8.52
CA ARG A 290 25.37 37.99 -9.59
C ARG A 290 25.39 39.44 -9.09
N SER A 291 26.17 40.28 -9.76
CA SER A 291 26.21 41.72 -9.50
C SER A 291 25.05 42.42 -10.19
N ASN A 292 24.40 43.37 -9.50
CA ASN A 292 23.32 44.20 -10.04
C ASN A 292 23.81 45.64 -10.19
N CYS A 293 24.15 46.03 -11.43
CA CYS A 293 24.80 47.29 -11.76
C CYS A 293 23.83 48.34 -12.33
N ASP A 294 22.53 48.16 -12.11
CA ASP A 294 21.45 49.07 -12.53
C ASP A 294 21.50 49.37 -14.05
N ILE A 295 21.94 50.58 -14.44
CA ILE A 295 21.99 51.02 -15.84
C ILE A 295 22.96 50.20 -16.71
N GLU A 296 23.96 49.55 -16.11
CA GLU A 296 24.92 48.67 -16.79
C GLU A 296 24.43 47.20 -16.81
N GLY A 297 23.21 46.95 -16.34
CA GLY A 297 22.56 45.65 -16.32
C GLY A 297 22.99 44.79 -15.12
N VAL A 298 22.99 43.49 -15.33
CA VAL A 298 23.43 42.47 -14.37
C VAL A 298 24.59 41.68 -14.95
N SER A 299 25.45 41.14 -14.09
CA SER A 299 26.47 40.19 -14.53
C SER A 299 25.88 38.79 -14.74
N ASN A 300 26.63 37.90 -15.39
CA ASN A 300 26.33 36.47 -15.38
C ASN A 300 26.26 35.93 -13.93
N TRP A 301 25.49 34.87 -13.72
CA TRP A 301 25.42 34.15 -12.45
C TRP A 301 26.72 33.41 -12.11
N ARG A 302 27.06 33.33 -10.82
CA ARG A 302 28.13 32.49 -10.26
C ARG A 302 27.57 31.52 -9.25
N GLY A 303 27.91 30.25 -9.39
CA GLY A 303 27.36 29.14 -8.61
C GLY A 303 27.15 27.90 -9.48
N PRO A 304 26.42 26.88 -8.97
CA PRO A 304 25.81 26.87 -7.65
C PRO A 304 26.83 26.65 -6.52
N ILE A 305 26.64 27.35 -5.41
CA ILE A 305 27.05 26.86 -4.09
C ILE A 305 26.01 25.81 -3.68
N ILE A 306 26.43 24.61 -3.33
CA ILE A 306 25.54 23.51 -2.94
C ILE A 306 25.60 23.36 -1.42
N VAL A 307 24.44 23.33 -0.77
CA VAL A 307 24.31 23.21 0.68
C VAL A 307 23.05 22.44 1.06
N THR A 308 23.13 21.56 2.04
CA THR A 308 21.97 20.85 2.60
C THR A 308 21.71 21.37 4.02
N THR A 309 20.48 21.76 4.32
CA THR A 309 20.09 22.16 5.69
C THR A 309 20.03 20.93 6.61
N PRO A 310 20.52 21.00 7.85
CA PRO A 310 20.29 19.94 8.84
C PRO A 310 18.80 19.78 9.16
N CYS A 311 18.42 18.61 9.68
CA CYS A 311 17.08 18.34 10.18
C CYS A 311 16.69 19.17 11.40
N TYR A 312 15.43 19.60 11.45
CA TYR A 312 14.81 20.13 12.66
C TYR A 312 14.60 19.00 13.68
N PRO A 313 14.86 19.21 14.99
CA PRO A 313 14.66 18.17 15.99
C PRO A 313 13.16 17.94 16.23
N TYR A 314 12.77 16.68 16.34
CA TYR A 314 11.41 16.32 16.70
C TYR A 314 11.11 16.75 18.16
N THR A 315 9.89 17.21 18.39
CA THR A 315 9.38 17.53 19.73
C THR A 315 8.85 16.28 20.42
N ILE A 316 8.98 16.20 21.74
CA ILE A 316 8.38 15.13 22.55
C ILE A 316 6.90 15.46 22.84
N PRO A 317 5.94 14.52 22.72
CA PRO A 317 6.10 13.12 22.29
C PRO A 317 6.45 12.96 20.81
N TYR A 318 7.39 12.05 20.54
CA TYR A 318 7.74 11.57 19.21
C TYR A 318 7.27 10.13 19.03
N GLU A 319 6.67 9.84 17.87
CA GLU A 319 6.26 8.50 17.45
C GLU A 319 6.58 8.32 15.97
N GLU A 320 7.12 7.14 15.63
CA GLU A 320 7.45 6.69 14.27
C GLU A 320 6.94 5.26 14.09
N ASP A 321 5.89 5.13 13.29
CA ASP A 321 5.21 3.88 12.93
C ASP A 321 5.56 3.40 11.51
N PHE A 322 6.41 4.14 10.79
CA PHE A 322 6.81 3.91 9.40
C PHE A 322 5.65 3.95 8.37
N GLU A 323 4.45 4.36 8.77
CA GLU A 323 3.26 4.36 7.91
C GLU A 323 3.29 5.49 6.86
N PHE A 324 4.04 6.55 7.12
CA PHE A 324 4.09 7.78 6.31
C PHE A 324 5.50 8.18 5.90
N GLY A 325 5.66 8.68 4.67
CA GLY A 325 6.95 9.23 4.19
C GLY A 325 7.95 8.21 3.64
N TYR A 326 7.64 6.91 3.64
CA TYR A 326 8.53 5.85 3.19
C TYR A 326 8.08 5.15 1.89
N GLN A 327 9.02 4.42 1.28
CA GLN A 327 8.79 3.58 0.10
C GLN A 327 9.32 2.17 0.36
N HIS A 328 8.66 1.15 -0.19
CA HIS A 328 9.00 -0.24 0.09
C HIS A 328 10.40 -0.62 -0.42
N ASP A 329 11.17 -1.31 0.42
CA ASP A 329 12.55 -1.76 0.17
C ASP A 329 13.52 -0.60 -0.12
N GLN A 330 13.17 0.63 0.27
CA GLN A 330 14.11 1.76 0.34
C GLN A 330 14.68 1.90 1.74
N ASP A 331 15.91 2.41 1.81
CA ASP A 331 16.59 2.70 3.07
C ASP A 331 15.81 3.79 3.84
N ILE A 332 15.69 3.62 5.15
CA ILE A 332 15.05 4.61 6.03
C ILE A 332 15.91 5.88 6.02
N ALA A 333 15.30 6.99 5.65
CA ALA A 333 15.95 8.26 5.39
C ALA A 333 15.09 9.41 5.97
N ASN A 334 15.06 10.56 5.30
CA ASN A 334 14.56 11.83 5.83
C ASN A 334 15.39 12.23 7.06
N CYS A 335 14.75 12.57 8.18
CA CYS A 335 15.45 12.99 9.40
C CYS A 335 15.83 11.85 10.34
N ILE A 336 15.53 10.61 9.98
CA ILE A 336 16.15 9.43 10.56
C ILE A 336 17.40 9.11 9.76
N VAL A 337 18.57 9.41 10.33
CA VAL A 337 19.87 9.22 9.67
C VAL A 337 20.47 7.87 10.07
N GLN A 338 21.20 7.21 9.17
CA GLN A 338 21.85 5.94 9.46
C GLN A 338 23.37 5.98 9.30
N GLU A 339 24.08 5.17 10.09
CA GLU A 339 25.52 4.92 9.94
C GLU A 339 25.82 3.42 9.93
N SER A 340 26.81 3.04 9.12
CA SER A 340 27.22 1.66 8.91
C SER A 340 28.49 1.30 9.67
N MET A 341 28.36 0.48 10.72
CA MET A 341 29.52 -0.12 11.41
C MET A 341 30.06 -1.35 10.67
N SER A 342 29.18 -2.18 10.10
CA SER A 342 29.57 -3.31 9.24
C SER A 342 28.46 -3.70 8.25
N GLY A 343 28.86 -4.33 7.14
CA GLY A 343 27.98 -4.75 6.04
C GLY A 343 27.46 -3.59 5.17
N ASN A 344 26.74 -3.88 4.09
CA ASN A 344 26.32 -2.87 3.10
C ASN A 344 24.80 -2.56 3.08
N ASN A 345 23.96 -3.27 3.85
CA ASN A 345 22.51 -3.11 3.80
C ASN A 345 22.02 -2.33 5.02
N TYR A 346 21.31 -1.22 4.79
CA TYR A 346 20.76 -0.37 5.84
C TYR A 346 19.44 -0.91 6.39
N TRP A 347 18.90 -0.24 7.42
CA TRP A 347 17.49 -0.39 7.76
C TRP A 347 16.64 0.08 6.59
N LYS A 348 15.66 -0.75 6.23
CA LYS A 348 14.73 -0.47 5.13
C LYS A 348 13.30 -0.47 5.58
N ALA A 349 12.49 0.43 5.02
CA ALA A 349 11.05 0.41 5.19
C ALA A 349 10.45 -0.77 4.41
N ASN A 350 9.67 -1.59 5.10
CA ASN A 350 9.02 -2.77 4.56
C ASN A 350 7.49 -2.61 4.62
N LYS A 351 6.81 -3.12 3.60
CA LYS A 351 5.34 -3.14 3.50
C LYS A 351 4.83 -4.53 3.12
N THR A 352 5.46 -5.14 2.11
CA THR A 352 4.93 -6.35 1.48
C THR A 352 5.67 -7.63 1.84
N TYR A 353 6.84 -7.58 2.49
CA TYR A 353 7.56 -8.80 2.87
C TYR A 353 7.13 -9.31 4.25
N THR A 354 6.67 -10.55 4.29
CA THR A 354 6.24 -11.25 5.51
C THR A 354 7.18 -12.39 5.92
N SER A 355 7.97 -12.93 4.98
CA SER A 355 8.94 -13.99 5.24
C SER A 355 10.05 -13.53 6.18
N TYR A 356 10.56 -14.47 7.00
CA TYR A 356 11.61 -14.21 8.01
C TYR A 356 11.16 -13.18 9.08
N ASN A 357 9.94 -13.36 9.61
CA ASN A 357 9.34 -12.51 10.65
C ASN A 357 9.33 -11.00 10.32
N ARG A 358 9.25 -10.67 9.03
CA ARG A 358 9.25 -9.28 8.55
C ARG A 358 7.89 -8.61 8.49
N SER A 359 6.79 -9.31 8.71
CA SER A 359 5.47 -8.65 8.71
C SER A 359 5.43 -7.50 9.74
N PRO A 360 4.73 -6.40 9.45
CA PRO A 360 4.42 -5.34 10.41
C PRO A 360 3.83 -5.88 11.72
N ARG A 361 4.01 -5.14 12.82
CA ARG A 361 3.35 -5.38 14.10
C ARG A 361 1.95 -4.80 14.06
N VAL A 362 1.89 -3.51 13.75
CA VAL A 362 0.69 -2.69 13.59
C VAL A 362 0.78 -2.06 12.20
N GLY A 363 -0.32 -1.54 11.69
CA GLY A 363 -0.39 -0.92 10.38
C GLY A 363 -0.08 -1.87 9.22
N ASP A 364 0.47 -1.28 8.17
CA ASP A 364 0.95 -1.93 6.95
C ASP A 364 2.50 -1.93 6.83
N TRP A 365 3.23 -1.18 7.67
CA TRP A 365 4.66 -0.92 7.52
C TRP A 365 5.48 -1.27 8.75
N ASN A 366 6.79 -1.51 8.55
CA ASN A 366 7.79 -1.63 9.61
C ASN A 366 9.20 -1.40 9.06
N ALA A 367 10.21 -1.41 9.94
CA ALA A 367 11.61 -1.34 9.56
C ALA A 367 12.30 -2.71 9.65
N CYS A 368 13.07 -3.10 8.64
CA CYS A 368 13.85 -4.35 8.63
C CYS A 368 15.35 -4.10 8.38
N LEU A 369 16.21 -4.82 9.11
CA LEU A 369 17.65 -4.89 8.89
C LEU A 369 18.06 -6.33 8.52
N GLN A 370 18.84 -6.48 7.46
CA GLN A 370 19.32 -7.78 6.99
C GLN A 370 20.56 -8.25 7.78
N ARG A 371 20.68 -9.56 7.95
CA ARG A 371 21.85 -10.28 8.49
C ARG A 371 23.22 -9.80 8.00
N SER A 372 24.25 -10.07 8.81
CA SER A 372 25.64 -9.66 8.59
C SER A 372 25.80 -8.14 8.43
N ASN A 373 25.01 -7.37 9.18
CA ASN A 373 25.12 -5.92 9.26
C ASN A 373 25.06 -5.48 10.71
N SER A 374 25.80 -4.41 11.02
CA SER A 374 25.58 -3.61 12.22
C SER A 374 25.39 -2.15 11.86
N LYS A 375 24.26 -1.57 12.26
CA LYS A 375 23.76 -0.26 11.81
C LYS A 375 23.25 0.58 12.98
N TRP A 376 23.57 1.86 12.93
CA TRP A 376 22.91 2.89 13.71
C TRP A 376 21.73 3.48 12.94
N MET A 377 20.72 3.86 13.71
CA MET A 377 19.62 4.74 13.32
C MET A 377 19.60 5.89 14.34
N PHE A 378 19.64 7.14 13.89
CA PHE A 378 19.71 8.34 14.74
C PHE A 378 18.47 9.20 14.55
N ILE A 379 17.80 9.52 15.65
CA ILE A 379 16.57 10.30 15.70
C ILE A 379 16.86 11.63 16.41
N PRO A 380 16.80 12.79 15.72
CA PRO A 380 17.00 14.10 16.36
C PRO A 380 15.78 14.49 17.18
N VAL A 381 15.98 14.78 18.47
CA VAL A 381 14.92 15.19 19.41
C VAL A 381 15.36 16.37 20.26
N GLU A 382 14.42 17.25 20.60
CA GLU A 382 14.64 18.35 21.55
C GLU A 382 14.29 17.85 22.97
N LEU A 383 15.27 17.83 23.87
CA LEU A 383 15.13 17.30 25.23
C LEU A 383 15.46 18.35 26.30
N GLU A 384 14.90 18.21 27.50
CA GLU A 384 15.08 19.13 28.63
C GLU A 384 15.98 18.56 29.73
N ALA A 385 16.78 19.43 30.35
CA ALA A 385 17.72 19.06 31.42
C ALA A 385 17.03 18.41 32.64
N ASN A 386 17.40 17.17 32.96
CA ASN A 386 16.87 16.37 34.06
C ASN A 386 15.37 16.01 33.93
N GLN A 387 14.75 16.24 32.77
CA GLN A 387 13.44 15.65 32.47
C GLN A 387 13.63 14.15 32.20
N GLU A 388 12.74 13.34 32.80
CA GLU A 388 12.73 11.90 32.64
C GLU A 388 11.85 11.51 31.44
N TYR A 389 12.45 10.77 30.52
CA TYR A 389 11.86 10.33 29.26
C TYR A 389 11.84 8.81 29.19
N LEU A 390 10.91 8.26 28.41
CA LEU A 390 10.83 6.86 28.04
C LEU A 390 11.13 6.73 26.54
N ILE A 391 12.12 5.91 26.17
CA ILE A 391 12.17 5.35 24.82
C ILE A 391 11.53 3.96 24.86
N SER A 392 10.69 3.65 23.87
CA SER A 392 10.22 2.29 23.65
C SER A 392 9.95 2.00 22.19
N PHE A 393 10.20 0.78 21.75
CA PHE A 393 9.89 0.27 20.41
C PHE A 393 9.71 -1.25 20.48
N TRP A 394 9.19 -1.85 19.41
CA TRP A 394 9.00 -3.29 19.34
C TRP A 394 9.99 -3.93 18.38
N ALA A 395 10.48 -5.12 18.70
CA ALA A 395 11.45 -5.84 17.87
C ALA A 395 11.16 -7.35 17.79
N ARG A 396 11.57 -7.99 16.68
CA ARG A 396 11.67 -9.46 16.54
C ARG A 396 12.66 -9.87 15.45
N GLN A 397 13.16 -11.10 15.50
CA GLN A 397 13.97 -11.71 14.45
C GLN A 397 13.38 -13.05 13.98
N ASP A 398 13.94 -13.70 12.94
CA ASP A 398 13.46 -15.03 12.51
C ASP A 398 14.00 -16.22 13.32
N LEU A 399 15.07 -16.06 14.10
CA LEU A 399 15.65 -17.12 14.95
C LEU A 399 15.66 -16.73 16.45
N ASN A 400 16.06 -17.65 17.33
CA ASN A 400 16.07 -17.44 18.79
C ASN A 400 17.40 -16.89 19.34
N GLU A 401 18.38 -16.63 18.48
CA GLU A 401 19.66 -16.01 18.81
C GLU A 401 20.19 -15.32 17.54
N GLY A 402 21.14 -14.39 17.67
CA GLY A 402 21.82 -13.78 16.52
C GLY A 402 21.47 -12.33 16.18
N ALA A 403 20.48 -11.71 16.83
CA ALA A 403 20.23 -10.27 16.75
C ALA A 403 20.26 -9.61 18.13
N LYS A 404 20.89 -8.43 18.21
CA LYS A 404 20.98 -7.60 19.42
C LYS A 404 20.70 -6.14 19.13
N ILE A 405 20.13 -5.43 20.11
CA ILE A 405 19.89 -3.99 20.04
C ILE A 405 20.48 -3.29 21.26
N SER A 406 21.09 -2.13 21.03
CA SER A 406 21.50 -1.16 22.05
C SER A 406 20.88 0.19 21.75
N VAL A 407 20.67 1.03 22.77
CA VAL A 407 20.12 2.38 22.62
C VAL A 407 21.02 3.34 23.36
N LYS A 408 21.45 4.42 22.71
CA LYS A 408 22.37 5.43 23.27
C LYS A 408 21.90 6.83 22.89
N TYR A 409 22.49 7.87 23.48
CA TYR A 409 22.29 9.25 23.03
C TYR A 409 23.59 10.06 22.96
N GLY A 410 23.58 11.09 22.12
CA GLY A 410 24.71 11.99 21.86
C GLY A 410 24.28 13.32 21.26
N LEU A 411 25.23 14.24 21.06
CA LEU A 411 24.99 15.57 20.48
C LEU A 411 25.21 15.62 18.96
N ILE A 412 25.68 14.52 18.36
CA ILE A 412 25.97 14.38 16.93
C ILE A 412 25.47 12.99 16.50
N ASN A 413 24.97 12.87 15.28
CA ASN A 413 24.55 11.63 14.64
C ASN A 413 25.74 10.78 14.14
N SER A 414 26.69 10.47 15.03
CA SER A 414 27.77 9.51 14.75
C SER A 414 27.98 8.51 15.88
N SER A 415 28.49 7.34 15.53
CA SER A 415 28.79 6.24 16.43
C SER A 415 29.79 6.62 17.52
N GLU A 416 30.75 7.50 17.24
CA GLU A 416 31.70 8.01 18.25
C GLU A 416 31.05 9.00 19.23
N ALA A 417 29.97 9.68 18.83
CA ALA A 417 29.24 10.63 19.67
C ALA A 417 28.19 9.96 20.56
N MET A 418 27.74 8.75 20.22
CA MET A 418 26.81 7.91 21.00
C MET A 418 27.45 7.32 22.26
N THR A 419 27.84 8.21 23.17
CA THR A 419 28.64 7.89 24.37
C THR A 419 27.79 7.61 25.62
N ASN A 420 26.53 8.03 25.64
CA ASN A 420 25.65 7.85 26.80
C ASN A 420 24.72 6.66 26.55
N THR A 421 24.94 5.55 27.24
CA THR A 421 24.11 4.33 27.12
C THR A 421 22.76 4.52 27.82
N ILE A 422 21.67 4.14 27.13
CA ILE A 422 20.33 3.92 27.71
C ILE A 422 20.14 2.41 27.90
N LEU A 423 20.26 1.63 26.82
CA LEU A 423 20.20 0.16 26.81
C LEU A 423 21.43 -0.41 26.10
N GLU A 424 21.87 -1.60 26.51
CA GLU A 424 23.05 -2.25 25.95
C GLU A 424 22.85 -3.75 25.76
N ASN A 425 23.07 -4.22 24.52
CA ASN A 425 23.12 -5.63 24.13
C ASN A 425 21.85 -6.46 24.46
N VAL A 426 20.66 -5.85 24.34
CA VAL A 426 19.38 -6.55 24.48
C VAL A 426 19.25 -7.61 23.39
N GLU A 427 19.06 -8.87 23.79
CA GLU A 427 18.85 -9.98 22.87
C GLU A 427 17.39 -10.02 22.39
N ILE A 428 17.21 -10.24 21.09
CA ILE A 428 15.90 -10.35 20.44
C ILE A 428 15.60 -11.82 20.16
N TYR A 429 14.35 -12.25 20.14
CA TYR A 429 13.97 -13.65 19.89
C TYR A 429 12.99 -13.79 18.70
N SER A 430 12.65 -15.04 18.34
CA SER A 430 11.69 -15.35 17.26
C SER A 430 10.25 -15.41 17.78
N GLY A 431 9.30 -15.21 16.87
CA GLY A 431 7.86 -15.27 17.13
C GLY A 431 7.19 -13.90 17.03
N ASP A 432 6.44 -13.54 18.06
CA ASP A 432 5.78 -12.25 18.15
C ASP A 432 6.76 -11.13 18.52
N TYR A 433 6.36 -9.89 18.22
CA TYR A 433 7.12 -8.72 18.58
C TYR A 433 7.27 -8.57 20.10
N GLN A 434 8.45 -8.13 20.53
CA GLN A 434 8.84 -7.94 21.92
C GLN A 434 9.03 -6.45 22.19
N GLU A 435 8.45 -5.94 23.27
CA GLU A 435 8.60 -4.53 23.68
C GLU A 435 9.97 -4.31 24.33
N ILE A 436 10.74 -3.37 23.79
CA ILE A 436 11.98 -2.87 24.37
C ILE A 436 11.66 -1.47 24.88
N ALA A 437 11.89 -1.21 26.15
CA ALA A 437 11.58 0.07 26.78
C ALA A 437 12.57 0.38 27.91
N GLU A 438 13.01 1.63 28.01
CA GLU A 438 13.88 2.09 29.10
C GLU A 438 13.77 3.60 29.31
N SER A 439 13.98 4.01 30.56
CA SER A 439 13.95 5.40 31.01
C SER A 439 15.31 6.08 30.91
N PHE A 440 15.35 7.38 30.60
CA PHE A 440 16.58 8.16 30.60
C PHE A 440 16.36 9.65 30.90
N THR A 441 17.46 10.33 31.21
CA THR A 441 17.52 11.79 31.40
C THR A 441 18.73 12.37 30.65
N VAL A 442 18.67 13.65 30.30
CA VAL A 442 19.81 14.40 29.73
C VAL A 442 20.30 15.50 30.67
N PRO A 443 21.61 15.82 30.69
CA PRO A 443 22.17 16.78 31.66
C PRO A 443 21.89 18.25 31.34
N ASN A 444 21.60 18.60 30.08
CA ASN A 444 21.33 19.96 29.60
C ASN A 444 20.14 19.93 28.64
N SER A 445 19.45 21.07 28.46
CA SER A 445 18.40 21.18 27.44
C SER A 445 19.01 21.47 26.06
N GLY A 446 18.41 20.91 25.01
CA GLY A 446 18.79 21.16 23.62
C GLY A 446 18.48 19.96 22.70
N MET A 447 18.93 20.07 21.45
CA MET A 447 18.94 18.97 20.49
C MET A 447 19.89 17.85 20.94
N TYR A 448 19.37 16.62 20.97
CA TYR A 448 20.11 15.38 21.07
C TYR A 448 19.74 14.44 19.93
N PHE A 449 20.61 13.50 19.61
CA PHE A 449 20.27 12.34 18.80
C PHE A 449 20.11 11.13 19.71
N VAL A 450 18.95 10.48 19.64
CA VAL A 450 18.74 9.15 20.23
C VAL A 450 19.07 8.12 19.17
N GLY A 451 20.08 7.30 19.45
CA GLY A 451 20.64 6.30 18.55
C GLY A 451 20.19 4.90 18.90
N ILE A 452 19.50 4.21 17.98
CA ILE A 452 19.22 2.78 18.04
C ILE A 452 20.30 2.06 17.23
N PHE A 453 21.11 1.24 17.89
CA PHE A 453 22.15 0.41 17.27
C PHE A 453 21.69 -1.04 17.25
N ALA A 454 21.68 -1.65 16.07
CA ALA A 454 21.43 -3.09 15.95
C ALA A 454 22.63 -3.82 15.35
N GLU A 455 22.84 -5.03 15.85
CA GLU A 455 23.80 -6.00 15.34
C GLU A 455 23.02 -7.26 14.94
N VAL A 456 23.11 -7.64 13.67
CA VAL A 456 22.54 -8.89 13.15
C VAL A 456 23.70 -9.72 12.61
N PHE A 457 23.97 -10.87 13.23
CA PHE A 457 25.07 -11.75 12.88
C PHE A 457 24.75 -12.54 11.57
N ALA A 458 25.49 -13.62 11.29
CA ALA A 458 25.34 -14.38 10.04
C ALA A 458 23.96 -15.06 9.89
N ASP A 459 23.38 -15.42 11.03
CA ASP A 459 22.01 -15.85 11.26
C ASP A 459 21.51 -14.98 12.44
N PRO A 460 20.28 -14.46 12.49
CA PRO A 460 19.07 -14.74 11.67
C PRO A 460 19.18 -14.18 10.24
N TRP A 461 18.12 -14.24 9.43
CA TRP A 461 18.07 -13.53 8.15
C TRP A 461 17.74 -12.05 8.29
N TYR A 462 16.82 -11.69 9.18
CA TYR A 462 16.38 -10.32 9.42
C TYR A 462 16.06 -10.07 10.89
N LEU A 463 16.31 -8.82 11.28
CA LEU A 463 15.72 -8.17 12.45
C LEU A 463 14.66 -7.20 11.95
N SER A 464 13.50 -7.14 12.60
CA SER A 464 12.44 -6.16 12.32
C SER A 464 12.16 -5.34 13.57
N ILE A 465 11.95 -4.03 13.41
CA ILE A 465 11.49 -3.12 14.46
C ILE A 465 10.28 -2.31 14.00
N ASP A 466 9.48 -1.87 14.96
CA ASP A 466 8.21 -1.19 14.73
C ASP A 466 7.82 -0.29 15.93
N ASP A 467 6.86 0.61 15.74
CA ASP A 467 6.29 1.50 16.79
C ASP A 467 7.37 2.23 17.65
N ILE A 468 8.29 2.99 17.06
CA ILE A 468 9.31 3.73 17.84
C ILE A 468 8.68 4.95 18.52
N ILE A 469 8.82 5.03 19.84
CA ILE A 469 8.29 6.11 20.68
C ILE A 469 9.41 6.70 21.54
N ILE A 470 9.47 8.03 21.60
CA ILE A 470 10.22 8.78 22.61
C ILE A 470 9.23 9.75 23.26
N ASP A 471 8.87 9.50 24.51
CA ASP A 471 7.85 10.25 25.25
C ASP A 471 8.39 10.66 26.63
N TYR A 472 7.66 11.50 27.36
CA TYR A 472 7.84 11.67 28.79
C TYR A 472 7.62 10.34 29.53
N LEU A 473 8.27 10.13 30.67
CA LEU A 473 8.00 8.93 31.48
C LEU A 473 6.51 8.90 31.88
N PRO A 474 5.75 7.83 31.55
CA PRO A 474 4.30 7.82 31.72
C PRO A 474 3.90 7.80 33.21
N THR A 475 2.97 8.69 33.57
CA THR A 475 2.27 8.65 34.87
C THR A 475 1.16 7.61 34.89
N CYS A 476 0.56 7.32 33.74
CA CYS A 476 -0.42 6.27 33.54
C CYS A 476 0.12 5.17 32.62
N TRP A 477 0.35 4.00 33.19
CA TRP A 477 0.89 2.81 32.55
C TRP A 477 -0.21 2.00 31.86
N LYS A 478 0.12 1.46 30.68
CA LYS A 478 -0.77 0.57 29.94
C LYS A 478 -1.00 -0.74 30.71
N PRO A 479 -2.12 -1.45 30.50
CA PRO A 479 -2.23 -2.83 30.96
C PRO A 479 -1.26 -3.74 30.20
N ASP A 480 -0.83 -4.81 30.86
CA ASP A 480 0.14 -5.78 30.36
C ASP A 480 -0.51 -7.18 30.22
N ASN A 481 0.15 -8.13 29.56
CA ASN A 481 -0.36 -9.50 29.32
C ASN A 481 -1.78 -9.56 28.73
N LEU A 482 -2.04 -8.79 27.66
CA LEU A 482 -3.31 -8.84 26.93
C LEU A 482 -3.52 -10.23 26.29
N GLN A 483 -4.67 -10.86 26.52
CA GLN A 483 -5.00 -12.20 26.04
C GLN A 483 -6.39 -12.27 25.41
N LEU A 484 -6.51 -13.14 24.40
CA LEU A 484 -7.79 -13.55 23.81
C LEU A 484 -8.27 -14.81 24.55
N GLU A 485 -9.39 -14.70 25.27
CA GLU A 485 -9.94 -15.79 26.08
C GLU A 485 -10.90 -16.68 25.27
N GLN A 486 -11.80 -16.05 24.51
CA GLN A 486 -12.85 -16.72 23.75
C GLN A 486 -13.29 -15.85 22.57
N VAL A 487 -13.68 -16.49 21.47
CA VAL A 487 -14.26 -15.84 20.29
C VAL A 487 -15.74 -16.21 20.20
N PHE A 488 -16.57 -15.23 19.86
CA PHE A 488 -17.99 -15.39 19.59
C PHE A 488 -18.28 -14.98 18.14
N THR A 489 -19.47 -15.31 17.65
CA THR A 489 -19.99 -14.89 16.34
C THR A 489 -20.20 -13.38 16.26
N SER A 490 -20.50 -12.73 17.38
CA SER A 490 -20.75 -11.28 17.45
C SER A 490 -19.78 -10.54 18.37
N GLY A 491 -18.62 -11.15 18.70
CA GLY A 491 -17.79 -10.66 19.77
C GLY A 491 -16.50 -11.44 20.07
N ALA A 492 -15.84 -11.03 21.13
CA ALA A 492 -14.72 -11.77 21.75
C ALA A 492 -14.63 -11.41 23.25
N LYS A 493 -14.18 -12.36 24.06
CA LYS A 493 -13.75 -12.11 25.43
C LYS A 493 -12.24 -11.91 25.42
N ILE A 494 -11.80 -10.77 25.96
CA ILE A 494 -10.39 -10.43 26.13
C ILE A 494 -10.09 -10.20 27.61
N SER A 495 -8.84 -10.45 28.02
CA SER A 495 -8.34 -10.18 29.36
C SER A 495 -7.00 -9.47 29.34
N TRP A 496 -6.56 -8.99 30.50
CA TRP A 496 -5.26 -8.37 30.72
C TRP A 496 -4.84 -8.44 32.20
N THR A 497 -3.66 -7.93 32.51
CA THR A 497 -3.19 -7.70 33.88
C THR A 497 -2.95 -6.22 34.14
N ASP A 498 -3.23 -5.76 35.36
CA ASP A 498 -2.97 -4.37 35.74
C ASP A 498 -1.48 -4.13 36.04
N ASN A 499 -1.03 -2.91 35.78
CA ASN A 499 0.27 -2.45 36.25
C ASN A 499 0.13 -1.94 37.69
N ALA A 500 0.59 -2.72 38.67
CA ALA A 500 0.30 -2.49 40.10
C ALA A 500 0.87 -1.19 40.71
N ASN A 501 1.60 -0.38 39.95
CA ASN A 501 2.28 0.83 40.43
C ASN A 501 1.51 2.14 40.13
N GLN A 502 0.23 2.09 39.74
CA GLN A 502 -0.53 3.26 39.32
C GLN A 502 -1.89 3.44 40.03
N THR A 503 -2.51 4.60 39.83
CA THR A 503 -3.93 4.80 40.15
C THR A 503 -4.77 4.27 38.99
N ASN A 504 -5.68 3.35 39.26
CA ASN A 504 -6.55 2.74 38.25
C ASN A 504 -8.02 3.12 38.52
N ASN A 505 -8.61 3.94 37.66
CA ASN A 505 -10.05 4.28 37.68
C ASN A 505 -10.88 3.45 36.68
N GLY A 506 -10.26 2.46 36.03
CA GLY A 506 -10.87 1.59 35.03
C GLY A 506 -10.05 1.51 33.74
N TYR A 507 -10.62 0.85 32.74
CA TYR A 507 -10.03 0.68 31.43
C TYR A 507 -10.98 1.13 30.33
N GLU A 508 -10.42 1.57 29.21
CA GLU A 508 -11.15 1.89 27.99
C GLU A 508 -10.77 0.86 26.92
N ILE A 509 -11.75 0.41 26.14
CA ILE A 509 -11.59 -0.63 25.11
C ILE A 509 -11.92 -0.02 23.75
N TYR A 510 -11.05 -0.23 22.77
CA TYR A 510 -11.23 0.16 21.38
C TYR A 510 -11.11 -1.04 20.46
N VAL A 511 -11.98 -1.13 19.44
CA VAL A 511 -12.03 -2.25 18.50
C VAL A 511 -12.28 -1.70 17.09
N THR A 512 -11.52 -2.19 16.12
CA THR A 512 -11.69 -1.85 14.69
C THR A 512 -11.30 -3.03 13.79
N THR A 513 -11.73 -2.99 12.53
CA THR A 513 -11.35 -3.98 11.49
C THR A 513 -10.03 -3.66 10.80
N SER A 514 -9.45 -2.48 11.05
CA SER A 514 -8.14 -2.08 10.54
C SER A 514 -7.04 -2.42 11.56
N ASN A 515 -5.87 -2.88 11.10
CA ASN A 515 -4.69 -3.10 11.95
C ASN A 515 -4.03 -1.79 12.43
N GLN A 516 -4.71 -0.65 12.41
CA GLN A 516 -4.10 0.67 12.66
C GLN A 516 -4.19 1.05 14.14
N LYS A 517 -3.08 1.56 14.70
CA LYS A 517 -2.99 1.95 16.11
C LYS A 517 -4.03 3.04 16.43
N PRO A 518 -4.83 2.93 17.50
CA PRO A 518 -5.82 3.94 17.80
C PRO A 518 -5.13 5.22 18.30
N LEU A 519 -5.52 6.37 17.76
CA LEU A 519 -5.07 7.67 18.26
C LEU A 519 -5.42 7.85 19.75
N ALA A 520 -4.70 8.71 20.46
CA ALA A 520 -5.02 9.08 21.84
C ALA A 520 -6.46 9.64 21.99
N THR A 521 -6.99 10.27 20.93
CA THR A 521 -8.36 10.80 20.85
C THR A 521 -9.42 9.79 20.41
N ALA A 522 -9.05 8.53 20.14
CA ALA A 522 -9.99 7.49 19.73
C ALA A 522 -11.11 7.30 20.77
N THR A 523 -12.35 7.19 20.29
CA THR A 523 -13.54 7.00 21.14
C THR A 523 -13.68 5.52 21.46
N PRO A 524 -13.64 5.09 22.74
CA PRO A 524 -13.77 3.68 23.09
C PRO A 524 -15.18 3.14 22.82
N ILE A 525 -15.26 1.85 22.49
CA ILE A 525 -16.53 1.12 22.37
C ILE A 525 -17.11 0.73 23.74
N GLY A 526 -16.28 0.76 24.78
CA GLY A 526 -16.61 0.23 26.10
C GLY A 526 -15.68 0.74 27.19
N ASN A 527 -16.17 0.73 28.42
CA ASN A 527 -15.43 1.09 29.61
C ASN A 527 -15.59 -0.02 30.65
N VAL A 528 -14.52 -0.33 31.36
CA VAL A 528 -14.47 -1.36 32.41
C VAL A 528 -14.07 -0.70 33.72
N ALA A 529 -14.74 -1.08 34.82
CA ALA A 529 -14.46 -0.53 36.14
C ALA A 529 -13.11 -1.01 36.69
N ALA A 530 -12.50 -0.23 37.58
CA ALA A 530 -11.28 -0.63 38.29
C ALA A 530 -11.44 -1.99 38.99
N ASN A 531 -10.36 -2.78 39.05
CA ASN A 531 -10.32 -4.16 39.54
C ASN A 531 -11.07 -5.20 38.68
N THR A 532 -11.51 -4.84 37.48
CA THR A 532 -12.03 -5.78 36.46
C THR A 532 -11.03 -5.83 35.32
N TYR A 533 -10.59 -7.04 34.96
CA TYR A 533 -9.47 -7.27 34.02
C TYR A 533 -9.86 -8.12 32.80
N GLU A 534 -11.16 -8.15 32.50
CA GLU A 534 -11.73 -8.81 31.33
C GLU A 534 -12.84 -7.94 30.73
N TYR A 535 -13.07 -8.11 29.43
CA TYR A 535 -14.18 -7.47 28.72
C TYR A 535 -14.77 -8.41 27.66
N HIS A 536 -16.09 -8.47 27.61
CA HIS A 536 -16.82 -9.13 26.52
C HIS A 536 -17.22 -8.07 25.48
N ILE A 537 -16.46 -8.03 24.38
CA ILE A 537 -16.78 -7.24 23.20
C ILE A 537 -17.99 -7.88 22.52
N THR A 538 -19.01 -7.09 22.19
CA THR A 538 -20.29 -7.54 21.60
C THR A 538 -20.71 -6.62 20.45
N ASN A 539 -21.74 -7.02 19.69
CA ASN A 539 -22.30 -6.28 18.55
C ASN A 539 -21.31 -6.09 17.38
N LEU A 540 -20.43 -7.07 17.17
CA LEU A 540 -19.58 -7.18 15.99
C LEU A 540 -20.27 -8.02 14.90
N ASN A 541 -19.83 -7.87 13.65
CA ASN A 541 -20.26 -8.73 12.56
C ASN A 541 -19.53 -10.08 12.64
N SER A 542 -20.19 -11.17 12.23
CA SER A 542 -19.61 -12.51 12.12
C SER A 542 -18.57 -12.63 11.00
N ASN A 543 -17.72 -13.65 11.08
CA ASN A 543 -16.66 -13.96 10.10
C ASN A 543 -15.81 -12.74 9.69
N THR A 544 -15.53 -11.85 10.63
CA THR A 544 -14.86 -10.56 10.40
C THR A 544 -13.65 -10.44 11.30
N THR A 545 -12.49 -10.08 10.74
CA THR A 545 -11.26 -9.86 11.51
C THR A 545 -11.30 -8.50 12.20
N TYR A 546 -11.02 -8.50 13.51
CA TYR A 546 -10.93 -7.33 14.36
C TYR A 546 -9.60 -7.29 15.11
N TYR A 547 -9.26 -6.08 15.51
CA TYR A 547 -8.12 -5.73 16.34
C TYR A 547 -8.67 -4.98 17.55
N ALA A 548 -8.30 -5.42 18.76
CA ALA A 548 -8.72 -4.82 20.01
C ALA A 548 -7.55 -4.26 20.81
N TRP A 549 -7.76 -3.09 21.41
CA TRP A 549 -6.81 -2.42 22.29
C TRP A 549 -7.47 -2.04 23.62
N VAL A 550 -6.65 -2.00 24.67
CA VAL A 550 -7.05 -1.63 26.02
C VAL A 550 -6.11 -0.55 26.55
N ARG A 551 -6.64 0.49 27.18
CA ARG A 551 -5.83 1.47 27.93
C ARG A 551 -6.35 1.68 29.33
N THR A 552 -5.46 1.98 30.27
CA THR A 552 -5.82 2.37 31.63
C THR A 552 -6.32 3.81 31.64
N ASN A 553 -7.39 4.06 32.38
CA ASN A 553 -7.85 5.39 32.74
C ASN A 553 -7.38 5.68 34.18
N CYS A 554 -6.30 6.46 34.33
CA CYS A 554 -5.78 6.82 35.65
C CYS A 554 -6.49 8.05 36.21
N SER A 555 -6.91 8.99 35.35
CA SER A 555 -7.85 10.06 35.68
C SER A 555 -8.54 10.60 34.43
N ALA A 556 -9.53 11.48 34.60
CA ALA A 556 -10.23 12.14 33.49
C ALA A 556 -9.30 12.82 32.46
N ASN A 557 -8.10 13.26 32.88
CA ASN A 557 -7.10 13.91 32.04
C ASN A 557 -5.79 13.10 31.90
N ASP A 558 -5.71 11.90 32.46
CA ASP A 558 -4.50 11.06 32.45
C ASP A 558 -4.88 9.62 32.11
N LYS A 559 -4.48 9.18 30.92
CA LYS A 559 -4.80 7.86 30.37
C LYS A 559 -3.55 7.30 29.74
N SER A 560 -3.36 5.99 29.85
CA SER A 560 -2.21 5.33 29.26
C SER A 560 -2.29 5.35 27.73
N ARG A 561 -1.14 5.10 27.10
CA ARG A 561 -1.13 4.58 25.73
C ARG A 561 -1.96 3.30 25.60
N TRP A 562 -2.45 3.03 24.40
CA TRP A 562 -3.17 1.80 24.06
C TRP A 562 -2.22 0.59 24.08
N ALA A 563 -2.55 -0.44 24.85
CA ALA A 563 -1.97 -1.77 24.74
C ALA A 563 -2.71 -2.59 23.68
N GLY A 564 -1.99 -3.43 22.95
CA GLY A 564 -2.53 -4.25 21.85
C GLY A 564 -1.75 -4.06 20.55
N PRO A 565 -2.28 -4.54 19.40
CA PRO A 565 -3.59 -5.17 19.27
C PRO A 565 -3.64 -6.62 19.76
N ILE A 566 -4.81 -7.04 20.26
CA ILE A 566 -5.26 -8.44 20.20
C ILE A 566 -5.97 -8.61 18.86
N LYS A 567 -5.48 -9.52 18.01
CA LYS A 567 -6.14 -9.87 16.73
C LYS A 567 -7.04 -11.08 16.93
N PHE A 568 -8.29 -10.99 16.47
CA PHE A 568 -9.22 -12.13 16.41
C PHE A 568 -10.11 -12.04 15.17
N THR A 569 -10.73 -13.14 14.77
CA THR A 569 -11.77 -13.18 13.74
C THR A 569 -13.02 -13.76 14.39
N THR A 570 -14.14 -13.04 14.33
CA THR A 570 -15.41 -13.55 14.87
C THR A 570 -15.84 -14.84 14.16
N GLU A 571 -16.49 -15.73 14.89
CA GLU A 571 -16.99 -16.99 14.32
C GLU A 571 -18.05 -16.74 13.24
N TYR A 572 -18.25 -17.69 12.33
CA TYR A 572 -19.31 -17.59 11.33
C TYR A 572 -20.68 -17.93 11.96
N LEU A 573 -21.68 -17.07 11.68
CA LEU A 573 -23.07 -17.27 12.06
C LEU A 573 -23.94 -17.41 10.79
N ALA A 574 -24.67 -18.52 10.69
CA ALA A 574 -25.75 -18.69 9.73
C ALA A 574 -27.10 -18.29 10.36
N GLU A 575 -27.98 -17.72 9.54
CA GLU A 575 -29.36 -17.46 9.91
C GLU A 575 -30.22 -18.74 9.82
N THR A 576 -31.28 -18.83 10.62
CA THR A 576 -32.36 -19.82 10.44
C THR A 576 -33.43 -19.30 9.47
N ALA A 577 -34.11 -20.13 8.68
CA ALA A 577 -33.91 -21.56 8.47
C ALA A 577 -32.77 -21.85 7.45
N TYR A 578 -32.08 -22.97 7.64
CA TYR A 578 -30.90 -23.36 6.88
C TYR A 578 -31.02 -24.78 6.33
N LEU A 579 -30.48 -25.03 5.13
CA LEU A 579 -30.32 -26.36 4.54
C LEU A 579 -28.93 -26.48 3.87
N GLN A 580 -28.32 -27.66 3.98
CA GLN A 580 -27.20 -28.09 3.15
C GLN A 580 -27.50 -29.42 2.45
N GLU A 581 -27.55 -29.39 1.13
CA GLU A 581 -27.74 -30.56 0.25
C GLU A 581 -26.42 -31.06 -0.37
N PHE A 582 -25.29 -30.42 -0.06
CA PHE A 582 -23.94 -30.77 -0.53
C PHE A 582 -23.78 -30.91 -2.06
N ASN A 583 -24.68 -30.32 -2.85
CA ASN A 583 -24.73 -30.43 -4.30
C ASN A 583 -23.49 -29.80 -4.97
N GLU A 584 -23.17 -30.25 -6.20
CA GLU A 584 -22.11 -29.63 -6.99
C GLU A 584 -22.50 -28.19 -7.38
N GLY A 585 -21.88 -27.21 -6.72
CA GLY A 585 -22.16 -25.79 -6.88
C GLY A 585 -22.73 -25.12 -5.63
N ASP A 586 -23.05 -25.88 -4.57
CA ASP A 586 -23.51 -25.33 -3.30
C ASP A 586 -22.48 -24.40 -2.66
N VAL A 587 -22.96 -23.31 -2.07
CA VAL A 587 -22.16 -22.48 -1.16
C VAL A 587 -22.10 -23.20 0.19
N LEU A 588 -21.07 -24.01 0.37
CA LEU A 588 -20.83 -24.70 1.63
C LEU A 588 -20.58 -23.68 2.76
N LEU A 589 -21.27 -23.84 3.89
CA LEU A 589 -20.90 -23.15 5.12
C LEU A 589 -19.48 -23.57 5.57
N PRO A 590 -18.79 -22.74 6.39
CA PRO A 590 -17.50 -23.12 6.96
C PRO A 590 -17.68 -24.22 8.03
N TYR A 591 -17.70 -25.47 7.58
CA TYR A 591 -17.58 -26.67 8.41
C TYR A 591 -16.13 -26.89 8.83
N ASN A 592 -15.90 -27.29 10.08
CA ASN A 592 -14.59 -27.79 10.51
C ASN A 592 -14.54 -29.31 10.26
N LEU A 593 -13.89 -29.70 9.16
CA LEU A 593 -13.75 -31.07 8.69
C LEU A 593 -12.42 -31.66 9.15
N ASN A 594 -12.45 -32.87 9.73
CA ASN A 594 -11.23 -33.66 9.96
C ASN A 594 -10.91 -34.53 8.72
N SER A 595 -11.23 -35.83 8.73
CA SER A 595 -11.10 -36.70 7.54
C SER A 595 -12.40 -36.82 6.73
N TRP A 596 -13.43 -36.04 7.08
CA TRP A 596 -14.70 -35.97 6.35
C TRP A 596 -14.53 -35.19 5.03
N ILE A 597 -15.21 -35.65 3.99
CA ILE A 597 -15.09 -35.15 2.61
C ILE A 597 -16.50 -34.85 2.09
N VAL A 598 -16.67 -33.72 1.39
CA VAL A 598 -17.88 -33.44 0.61
C VAL A 598 -17.69 -34.00 -0.80
N GLY A 599 -18.59 -34.89 -1.24
CA GLY A 599 -18.54 -35.52 -2.56
C GLY A 599 -19.32 -36.84 -2.63
N ALA A 600 -19.18 -37.56 -3.75
CA ALA A 600 -19.90 -38.80 -4.00
C ALA A 600 -19.38 -39.99 -3.17
N ALA A 601 -20.13 -40.38 -2.14
CA ALA A 601 -19.83 -41.56 -1.32
C ALA A 601 -20.17 -42.90 -2.01
N ARG A 602 -19.49 -43.98 -1.62
CA ARG A 602 -19.67 -45.31 -2.25
C ARG A 602 -20.98 -45.95 -1.83
N GLY A 603 -21.82 -46.37 -2.78
CA GLY A 603 -23.11 -47.03 -2.50
C GLY A 603 -24.21 -46.11 -1.96
N ALA A 604 -23.90 -44.83 -1.73
CA ALA A 604 -24.84 -43.80 -1.30
C ALA A 604 -25.70 -43.27 -2.46
N THR A 605 -26.15 -44.16 -3.35
CA THR A 605 -26.97 -43.80 -4.51
C THR A 605 -28.37 -43.40 -4.08
N GLY A 606 -28.73 -42.15 -4.35
CA GLY A 606 -29.96 -41.44 -4.00
C GLY A 606 -29.88 -40.01 -4.57
N ASN A 607 -30.87 -39.16 -4.29
CA ASN A 607 -30.72 -37.71 -4.49
C ASN A 607 -30.21 -37.10 -3.17
N PRO A 608 -29.15 -36.27 -3.14
CA PRO A 608 -28.26 -35.87 -4.24
C PRO A 608 -27.04 -36.78 -4.48
N ALA A 609 -26.23 -36.42 -5.50
CA ALA A 609 -25.07 -37.19 -5.96
C ALA A 609 -23.79 -36.99 -5.11
N ASN A 610 -23.76 -35.95 -4.27
CA ASN A 610 -22.68 -35.61 -3.35
C ASN A 610 -23.29 -35.44 -1.96
N CYS A 611 -22.56 -35.87 -0.94
CA CYS A 611 -22.93 -35.79 0.47
C CYS A 611 -21.69 -35.45 1.30
N ILE A 612 -21.81 -35.19 2.61
CA ILE A 612 -20.65 -35.17 3.52
C ILE A 612 -20.42 -36.58 4.09
N TYR A 613 -19.25 -37.17 3.86
CA TYR A 613 -18.98 -38.56 4.26
C TYR A 613 -17.57 -38.80 4.80
N VAL A 614 -17.40 -39.87 5.56
CA VAL A 614 -16.11 -40.37 6.03
C VAL A 614 -16.00 -41.88 5.86
N ASN A 615 -14.83 -42.37 5.44
CA ASN A 615 -14.55 -43.80 5.41
C ASN A 615 -13.98 -44.28 6.75
N LEU A 616 -14.75 -45.11 7.46
CA LEU A 616 -14.29 -45.74 8.69
C LEU A 616 -13.77 -47.16 8.42
N ASN A 617 -12.56 -47.43 8.90
CA ASN A 617 -11.85 -48.69 8.71
C ASN A 617 -10.99 -49.02 9.96
N GLU A 618 -10.14 -50.04 9.87
CA GLU A 618 -9.31 -50.46 11.02
C GLU A 618 -8.30 -49.39 11.51
N ASN A 619 -7.90 -48.47 10.62
CA ASN A 619 -6.95 -47.38 10.92
C ASN A 619 -7.64 -46.06 11.31
N LEU A 620 -8.88 -45.84 10.85
CA LEU A 620 -9.73 -44.72 11.24
C LEU A 620 -11.05 -45.26 11.81
N GLN A 621 -11.08 -45.48 13.13
CA GLN A 621 -12.21 -46.13 13.82
C GLN A 621 -13.23 -45.13 14.39
N SER A 622 -12.90 -43.85 14.46
CA SER A 622 -13.79 -42.77 14.88
C SER A 622 -13.33 -41.48 14.23
N ASP A 623 -14.27 -40.67 13.73
CA ASP A 623 -13.96 -39.31 13.27
C ASP A 623 -15.18 -38.38 13.34
N TRP A 624 -14.96 -37.06 13.30
CA TRP A 624 -16.00 -36.05 13.47
C TRP A 624 -15.83 -34.83 12.55
N PHE A 625 -16.92 -34.08 12.38
CA PHE A 625 -16.90 -32.70 11.89
C PHE A 625 -17.84 -31.81 12.72
N THR A 626 -17.68 -30.49 12.65
CA THR A 626 -18.63 -29.53 13.26
C THR A 626 -19.22 -28.57 12.23
N THR A 627 -20.48 -28.19 12.45
CA THR A 627 -21.17 -27.12 11.71
C THR A 627 -20.68 -25.74 12.14
N SER A 628 -20.96 -24.73 11.33
CA SER A 628 -20.94 -23.34 11.79
C SER A 628 -22.01 -23.10 12.87
N TYR A 629 -21.95 -21.94 13.54
CA TYR A 629 -23.01 -21.53 14.46
C TYR A 629 -24.27 -21.10 13.71
N VAL A 630 -25.43 -21.31 14.33
CA VAL A 630 -26.76 -21.05 13.77
C VAL A 630 -27.65 -20.37 14.81
N ALA A 631 -28.34 -19.29 14.42
CA ALA A 631 -29.29 -18.55 15.24
C ALA A 631 -30.22 -17.67 14.36
N PRO A 632 -31.37 -17.17 14.87
CA PRO A 632 -31.97 -17.48 16.16
C PRO A 632 -32.67 -18.84 16.15
N ILE A 633 -32.50 -19.62 17.23
CA ILE A 633 -33.34 -20.80 17.46
C ILE A 633 -34.66 -20.36 18.08
N THR A 634 -35.77 -20.74 17.45
CA THR A 634 -37.13 -20.39 17.89
C THR A 634 -37.94 -21.64 18.22
N ASN A 635 -39.07 -21.45 18.91
CA ASN A 635 -39.88 -22.56 19.41
C ASN A 635 -40.56 -23.32 18.26
N GLY A 636 -40.22 -24.61 18.10
CA GLY A 636 -40.72 -25.46 17.01
C GLY A 636 -39.65 -25.85 15.99
N MET A 637 -38.43 -25.32 16.12
CA MET A 637 -37.31 -25.70 15.24
C MET A 637 -36.72 -27.08 15.59
N VAL A 638 -36.30 -27.80 14.56
CA VAL A 638 -35.62 -29.10 14.63
C VAL A 638 -34.29 -29.05 13.87
N LEU A 639 -33.34 -29.90 14.30
CA LEU A 639 -32.29 -30.39 13.41
C LEU A 639 -32.85 -31.60 12.66
N ARG A 640 -32.92 -31.54 11.33
CA ARG A 640 -33.18 -32.68 10.45
C ARG A 640 -31.92 -32.99 9.64
N PHE A 641 -31.64 -34.26 9.41
CA PHE A 641 -30.62 -34.68 8.44
C PHE A 641 -30.91 -36.10 7.96
N GLU A 642 -30.31 -36.49 6.85
CA GLU A 642 -30.34 -37.84 6.31
C GLU A 642 -28.98 -38.51 6.51
N TYR A 643 -28.95 -39.81 6.82
CA TYR A 643 -27.69 -40.56 6.92
C TYR A 643 -27.77 -41.97 6.34
N LYS A 644 -26.63 -42.51 5.90
CA LYS A 644 -26.51 -43.86 5.34
C LYS A 644 -25.14 -44.46 5.62
N ALA A 645 -25.10 -45.76 5.93
CA ALA A 645 -23.87 -46.53 6.14
C ALA A 645 -23.72 -47.62 5.06
N THR A 646 -22.65 -47.58 4.27
CA THR A 646 -22.44 -48.46 3.12
C THR A 646 -21.06 -49.11 3.12
N ASN A 647 -20.97 -50.41 2.85
CA ASN A 647 -19.68 -51.10 2.83
C ASN A 647 -18.74 -50.53 1.75
N TYR A 648 -17.45 -50.45 2.06
CA TYR A 648 -16.38 -49.95 1.18
C TYR A 648 -16.21 -50.78 -0.11
N ASN A 649 -16.49 -52.08 -0.05
CA ASN A 649 -16.31 -52.99 -1.17
C ASN A 649 -17.58 -53.13 -2.00
N TYR A 650 -17.44 -53.13 -3.33
CA TYR A 650 -18.53 -53.43 -4.27
C TYR A 650 -19.19 -54.78 -3.91
N PRO A 651 -20.54 -54.89 -3.87
CA PRO A 651 -21.54 -53.97 -4.43
C PRO A 651 -22.00 -52.84 -3.50
N TYR A 652 -21.23 -52.50 -2.46
CA TYR A 652 -21.52 -51.41 -1.51
C TYR A 652 -22.83 -51.61 -0.71
N SER A 653 -23.15 -52.87 -0.40
CA SER A 653 -24.30 -53.24 0.44
C SER A 653 -24.29 -52.53 1.80
N PRO A 654 -25.46 -52.37 2.45
CA PRO A 654 -25.55 -51.89 3.83
C PRO A 654 -24.60 -52.61 4.79
N THR A 655 -24.11 -51.90 5.80
CA THR A 655 -23.25 -52.46 6.86
C THR A 655 -24.01 -53.43 7.74
N ALA A 656 -23.33 -54.36 8.42
CA ALA A 656 -24.00 -55.19 9.41
C ALA A 656 -24.67 -54.34 10.52
N ALA A 657 -25.73 -54.88 11.14
CA ALA A 657 -26.38 -54.22 12.26
C ALA A 657 -25.40 -54.06 13.44
N ASN A 658 -25.28 -52.84 13.99
CA ASN A 658 -24.28 -52.43 14.97
C ASN A 658 -22.82 -52.47 14.48
N ALA A 659 -22.57 -52.33 13.17
CA ALA A 659 -21.20 -52.15 12.65
C ALA A 659 -20.53 -50.84 13.12
N GLY A 660 -21.32 -49.92 13.67
CA GLY A 660 -20.90 -48.61 14.17
C GLY A 660 -22.11 -47.79 14.60
N ASN A 661 -21.88 -46.53 14.95
CA ASN A 661 -22.93 -45.57 15.25
C ASN A 661 -22.57 -44.14 14.77
N LEU A 662 -23.61 -43.32 14.61
CA LEU A 662 -23.51 -41.87 14.46
C LEU A 662 -23.97 -41.22 15.77
N VAL A 663 -23.10 -40.43 16.39
CA VAL A 663 -23.39 -39.62 17.57
C VAL A 663 -23.47 -38.16 17.14
N VAL A 664 -24.59 -37.50 17.45
CA VAL A 664 -24.74 -36.05 17.24
C VAL A 664 -24.71 -35.35 18.60
N GLU A 665 -23.85 -34.37 18.70
CA GLU A 665 -23.66 -33.55 19.89
C GLU A 665 -23.91 -32.06 19.54
N ILE A 666 -24.35 -31.28 20.50
CA ILE A 666 -24.63 -29.84 20.37
C ILE A 666 -23.83 -29.06 21.42
N THR A 667 -23.46 -27.84 21.07
CA THR A 667 -22.99 -26.86 22.05
C THR A 667 -23.60 -25.50 21.78
N ASN A 668 -23.75 -24.70 22.83
CA ASN A 668 -24.01 -23.27 22.70
C ASN A 668 -22.69 -22.48 22.75
N GLU A 669 -22.74 -21.26 22.24
CA GLU A 669 -21.57 -20.39 22.09
C GLU A 669 -20.91 -19.98 23.42
N LEU A 670 -21.66 -19.97 24.53
CA LEU A 670 -21.15 -19.57 25.85
C LEU A 670 -20.38 -20.70 26.54
N ASP A 671 -20.95 -21.90 26.56
CA ASP A 671 -20.39 -23.07 27.23
C ASP A 671 -19.25 -23.72 26.41
N ASN A 672 -19.35 -23.70 25.08
CA ASN A 672 -18.43 -24.31 24.10
C ASN A 672 -18.06 -25.80 24.40
N ASN A 673 -18.84 -26.46 25.25
CA ASN A 673 -18.73 -27.87 25.60
C ASN A 673 -19.83 -28.65 24.89
N PHE A 674 -19.47 -29.73 24.20
CA PHE A 674 -20.42 -30.53 23.43
C PHE A 674 -21.18 -31.52 24.34
N THR A 675 -22.49 -31.57 24.16
CA THR A 675 -23.43 -32.45 24.88
C THR A 675 -24.15 -33.35 23.87
N GLN A 676 -24.28 -34.63 24.17
CA GLN A 676 -24.90 -35.58 23.25
C GLN A 676 -26.41 -35.35 23.14
N LEU A 677 -26.89 -35.11 21.92
CA LEU A 677 -28.33 -35.08 21.59
C LEU A 677 -28.85 -36.49 21.31
N ILE A 678 -28.18 -37.22 20.42
CA ILE A 678 -28.62 -38.55 19.97
C ILE A 678 -27.42 -39.43 19.60
N SER A 679 -27.59 -40.75 19.76
CA SER A 679 -26.68 -41.78 19.25
C SER A 679 -27.53 -42.78 18.47
N ILE A 680 -27.10 -43.10 17.25
CA ILE A 680 -27.87 -43.85 16.27
C ILE A 680 -27.02 -45.00 15.75
N ASP A 681 -27.38 -46.24 16.06
CA ASP A 681 -26.65 -47.41 15.61
C ASP A 681 -26.88 -47.69 14.12
N ASN A 682 -25.87 -48.20 13.42
CA ASN A 682 -25.98 -48.57 12.01
C ASN A 682 -26.82 -49.85 11.88
N ASN A 683 -28.06 -49.75 11.40
CA ASN A 683 -29.07 -50.82 11.47
C ASN A 683 -29.21 -51.70 10.21
N ASN A 684 -28.22 -51.74 9.31
CA ASN A 684 -28.27 -52.51 8.04
C ASN A 684 -29.38 -52.03 7.08
N GLU A 685 -29.66 -50.72 7.07
CA GLU A 685 -30.69 -50.13 6.22
C GLU A 685 -30.20 -49.87 4.78
N ALA A 686 -31.08 -50.11 3.81
CA ALA A 686 -30.76 -50.02 2.38
C ALA A 686 -30.82 -48.59 1.81
N GLU A 687 -31.59 -47.72 2.45
CA GLU A 687 -31.90 -46.36 2.01
C GLU A 687 -31.34 -45.34 3.01
N TYR A 688 -31.44 -44.04 2.67
CA TYR A 688 -31.11 -42.97 3.61
C TYR A 688 -32.15 -42.95 4.74
N ASN A 689 -31.67 -42.80 5.98
CA ASN A 689 -32.51 -42.69 7.16
C ASN A 689 -32.65 -41.22 7.55
N ILE A 690 -33.87 -40.74 7.69
CA ILE A 690 -34.16 -39.38 8.14
C ILE A 690 -34.14 -39.35 9.67
N VAL A 691 -33.37 -38.41 10.22
CA VAL A 691 -33.28 -38.13 11.66
C VAL A 691 -33.88 -36.75 11.89
N ASN A 692 -34.69 -36.61 12.95
CA ASN A 692 -35.20 -35.33 13.44
C ASN A 692 -34.90 -35.22 14.93
N VAL A 693 -34.39 -34.08 15.37
CA VAL A 693 -34.07 -33.78 16.78
C VAL A 693 -34.68 -32.44 17.16
N ASP A 694 -35.47 -32.41 18.23
CA ASP A 694 -36.06 -31.19 18.79
C ASP A 694 -34.99 -30.25 19.36
N LEU A 695 -35.12 -28.95 19.09
CA LEU A 695 -34.22 -27.90 19.57
C LEU A 695 -34.89 -26.96 20.60
N SER A 696 -36.06 -27.34 21.13
CA SER A 696 -36.84 -26.55 22.11
C SER A 696 -36.01 -26.10 23.34
N ASP A 697 -35.10 -26.92 23.84
CA ASP A 697 -34.20 -26.59 24.96
C ASP A 697 -33.14 -25.52 24.62
N TYR A 698 -32.96 -25.18 23.34
CA TYR A 698 -31.95 -24.26 22.81
C TYR A 698 -32.53 -22.95 22.27
N VAL A 699 -33.82 -22.68 22.50
CA VAL A 699 -34.49 -21.45 22.07
C VAL A 699 -33.78 -20.20 22.63
N ASN A 700 -33.57 -19.20 21.76
CA ASN A 700 -32.76 -18.00 21.98
C ASN A 700 -31.25 -18.22 22.22
N GLN A 701 -30.71 -19.43 22.00
CA GLN A 701 -29.26 -19.68 22.04
C GLN A 701 -28.65 -19.64 20.63
N VAL A 702 -27.34 -19.37 20.57
CA VAL A 702 -26.52 -19.54 19.37
C VAL A 702 -25.84 -20.91 19.47
N ILE A 703 -26.13 -21.82 18.54
CA ILE A 703 -25.75 -23.24 18.65
C ILE A 703 -24.96 -23.75 17.45
N LYS A 704 -24.17 -24.80 17.64
CA LYS A 704 -23.55 -25.60 16.57
C LYS A 704 -23.55 -27.08 16.91
N PHE A 705 -23.47 -27.92 15.89
CA PHE A 705 -23.51 -29.37 16.02
C PHE A 705 -22.16 -30.00 15.71
N LYS A 706 -21.88 -31.14 16.34
CA LYS A 706 -20.78 -32.05 16.04
C LYS A 706 -21.36 -33.41 15.66
N PHE A 707 -20.97 -33.92 14.51
CA PHE A 707 -21.34 -35.26 14.05
C PHE A 707 -20.12 -36.16 14.19
N THR A 708 -20.21 -37.19 15.03
CA THR A 708 -19.13 -38.14 15.33
C THR A 708 -19.54 -39.53 14.85
N ALA A 709 -18.83 -40.07 13.85
CA ALA A 709 -19.04 -41.41 13.33
C ALA A 709 -18.07 -42.39 13.99
N ASN A 710 -18.55 -43.51 14.54
CA ASN A 710 -17.70 -44.53 15.18
C ASN A 710 -17.91 -45.91 14.57
N ARG A 711 -16.85 -46.70 14.52
CA ARG A 711 -16.80 -48.04 13.93
C ARG A 711 -16.55 -49.10 14.99
N PHE A 712 -17.37 -50.15 14.95
CA PHE A 712 -17.22 -51.36 15.76
C PHE A 712 -16.82 -52.57 14.90
N SER A 713 -17.24 -52.64 13.62
CA SER A 713 -16.83 -53.66 12.66
C SER A 713 -16.78 -53.14 11.21
N ASP A 714 -16.60 -54.05 10.24
CA ASP A 714 -16.66 -53.81 8.79
C ASP A 714 -15.65 -52.76 8.26
N ASN A 715 -15.78 -52.32 7.01
CA ASN A 715 -15.10 -51.14 6.47
C ASN A 715 -16.16 -50.44 5.61
N TYR A 716 -16.52 -49.22 5.95
CA TYR A 716 -17.73 -48.59 5.46
C TYR A 716 -17.61 -47.07 5.39
N ASP A 717 -18.39 -46.46 4.50
CA ASP A 717 -18.59 -45.02 4.46
C ASP A 717 -19.82 -44.67 5.28
N LEU A 718 -19.69 -43.73 6.23
CA LEU A 718 -20.85 -43.06 6.80
C LEU A 718 -21.06 -41.77 6.02
N SER A 719 -22.23 -41.65 5.40
CA SER A 719 -22.66 -40.51 4.60
C SER A 719 -23.77 -39.76 5.34
N ILE A 720 -23.71 -38.44 5.35
CA ILE A 720 -24.74 -37.54 5.88
C ILE A 720 -25.10 -36.54 4.79
N ASP A 721 -26.38 -36.21 4.71
CA ASP A 721 -26.94 -35.33 3.70
C ASP A 721 -28.11 -34.50 4.24
N ASN A 722 -28.56 -33.52 3.45
CA ASN A 722 -29.78 -32.73 3.70
C ASN A 722 -29.86 -32.18 5.14
N ILE A 723 -28.75 -31.60 5.64
CA ILE A 723 -28.68 -31.05 7.00
C ILE A 723 -29.50 -29.76 7.05
N PHE A 724 -30.65 -29.84 7.70
CA PHE A 724 -31.63 -28.77 7.84
C PHE A 724 -31.79 -28.32 9.29
N ILE A 725 -31.91 -27.01 9.50
CA ILE A 725 -32.29 -26.41 10.79
C ILE A 725 -33.39 -25.40 10.52
N GLY A 726 -34.59 -25.67 11.01
CA GLY A 726 -35.76 -24.83 10.79
C GLY A 726 -37.01 -25.45 11.40
N ASP A 727 -38.18 -24.84 11.17
CA ASP A 727 -39.42 -25.25 11.80
C ASP A 727 -39.84 -26.68 11.45
N SER A 728 -40.38 -27.40 12.43
CA SER A 728 -40.86 -28.78 12.35
C SER A 728 -42.18 -28.91 11.59
N ILE A 729 -42.29 -28.22 10.45
CA ILE A 729 -43.37 -28.42 9.48
C ILE A 729 -43.08 -29.72 8.74
N ILE A 730 -43.54 -30.82 9.33
CA ILE A 730 -43.72 -32.09 8.63
C ILE A 730 -44.66 -31.80 7.44
N CYS A 731 -44.28 -32.20 6.22
CA CYS A 731 -45.28 -32.29 5.13
C CYS A 731 -46.20 -33.48 5.38
N GLU A 732 -47.10 -33.29 6.34
CA GLU A 732 -48.27 -34.14 6.46
C GLU A 732 -49.09 -34.03 5.17
N LYS A 733 -49.74 -35.13 4.79
CA LYS A 733 -50.64 -35.12 3.64
C LYS A 733 -51.80 -34.12 3.89
N PRO A 734 -52.26 -33.37 2.87
CA PRO A 734 -53.42 -32.49 3.02
C PRO A 734 -54.65 -33.21 3.59
N THR A 735 -55.45 -32.50 4.37
CA THR A 735 -56.63 -33.05 5.06
C THR A 735 -57.92 -32.42 4.55
N GLU A 736 -59.08 -32.87 5.05
CA GLU A 736 -60.41 -32.31 4.72
C GLU A 736 -60.68 -32.11 3.21
N LEU A 737 -60.20 -33.03 2.37
CA LEU A 737 -60.43 -33.00 0.93
C LEU A 737 -61.93 -32.93 0.63
N SER A 738 -62.33 -32.00 -0.25
CA SER A 738 -63.72 -31.83 -0.68
C SER A 738 -63.82 -31.28 -2.10
N ALA A 739 -64.99 -31.44 -2.73
CA ALA A 739 -65.31 -30.79 -4.00
C ALA A 739 -66.58 -29.93 -3.83
N ILE A 740 -66.49 -28.64 -4.17
CA ILE A 740 -67.55 -27.64 -4.03
C ILE A 740 -67.77 -26.88 -5.35
N ASN A 741 -68.84 -26.08 -5.42
CA ASN A 741 -69.22 -25.32 -6.63
C ASN A 741 -69.23 -26.20 -7.90
N ILE A 742 -69.64 -27.45 -7.75
CA ILE A 742 -69.71 -28.41 -8.83
C ILE A 742 -70.73 -27.91 -9.86
N THR A 743 -70.36 -27.97 -11.13
CA THR A 743 -71.20 -27.66 -12.28
C THR A 743 -71.08 -28.79 -13.31
N PRO A 744 -71.82 -28.75 -14.43
CA PRO A 744 -71.76 -29.81 -15.43
C PRO A 744 -70.41 -29.92 -16.16
N ASN A 745 -69.57 -28.90 -16.06
CA ASN A 745 -68.27 -28.84 -16.73
C ASN A 745 -67.12 -28.27 -15.88
N SER A 746 -67.34 -28.05 -14.58
CA SER A 746 -66.30 -27.55 -13.66
C SER A 746 -66.55 -28.02 -12.22
N ALA A 747 -65.52 -27.98 -11.39
CA ALA A 747 -65.63 -28.12 -9.94
C ALA A 747 -64.49 -27.36 -9.25
N ARG A 748 -64.69 -26.98 -7.99
CA ARG A 748 -63.60 -26.50 -7.13
C ARG A 748 -63.20 -27.62 -6.17
N LEU A 749 -61.99 -28.12 -6.34
CA LEU A 749 -61.33 -29.02 -5.40
C LEU A 749 -60.80 -28.21 -4.23
N THR A 750 -60.89 -28.69 -3.00
CA THR A 750 -60.43 -28.01 -1.78
C THR A 750 -59.80 -28.99 -0.81
N TRP A 751 -58.92 -28.50 0.06
CA TRP A 751 -58.27 -29.25 1.14
C TRP A 751 -57.87 -28.30 2.28
N GLU A 752 -57.51 -28.83 3.44
CA GLU A 752 -56.95 -28.07 4.56
C GLU A 752 -55.50 -28.45 4.81
N HIS A 753 -54.61 -27.46 4.73
CA HIS A 753 -53.17 -27.59 4.97
C HIS A 753 -52.51 -26.20 5.21
N TYR A 754 -51.29 -26.16 5.76
CA TYR A 754 -50.55 -24.91 6.06
C TYR A 754 -49.51 -24.48 5.01
N ALA A 755 -49.15 -25.37 4.08
CA ALA A 755 -48.20 -25.08 3.02
C ALA A 755 -48.73 -24.04 2.02
N GLU A 756 -47.81 -23.33 1.35
CA GLU A 756 -48.16 -22.31 0.36
C GLU A 756 -48.28 -22.84 -1.07
N ASN A 757 -47.80 -24.06 -1.35
CA ASN A 757 -47.80 -24.67 -2.69
C ASN A 757 -48.27 -26.14 -2.65
N PHE A 758 -48.92 -26.60 -3.72
CA PHE A 758 -49.52 -27.93 -3.84
C PHE A 758 -49.45 -28.47 -5.27
N ASP A 759 -49.28 -29.79 -5.41
CA ASP A 759 -49.58 -30.51 -6.65
C ASP A 759 -50.94 -31.20 -6.49
N ILE A 760 -51.75 -31.19 -7.56
CA ILE A 760 -53.06 -31.80 -7.65
C ILE A 760 -53.06 -32.72 -8.88
N GLU A 761 -53.49 -33.97 -8.72
CA GLU A 761 -53.73 -34.89 -9.84
C GLU A 761 -55.20 -35.29 -9.86
N TRP A 762 -55.91 -35.03 -10.96
CA TRP A 762 -57.33 -35.33 -11.08
C TRP A 762 -57.69 -36.04 -12.39
N GLY A 763 -58.70 -36.91 -12.36
CA GLY A 763 -59.06 -37.74 -13.51
C GLY A 763 -60.43 -38.42 -13.34
N LEU A 764 -60.85 -39.19 -14.35
CA LEU A 764 -62.06 -40.01 -14.25
C LEU A 764 -61.93 -41.04 -13.11
N SER A 765 -63.03 -41.31 -12.40
CA SER A 765 -63.08 -42.29 -11.31
C SER A 765 -62.42 -43.63 -11.69
N GLY A 766 -61.49 -44.10 -10.85
CA GLY A 766 -60.70 -45.29 -11.07
C GLY A 766 -59.48 -45.12 -11.99
N PHE A 767 -59.03 -43.89 -12.28
CA PHE A 767 -57.78 -43.67 -13.01
C PHE A 767 -56.56 -44.16 -12.20
N GLN A 768 -55.48 -44.54 -12.89
CA GLN A 768 -54.23 -44.91 -12.23
C GLN A 768 -53.45 -43.63 -11.89
N GLN A 769 -53.06 -43.46 -10.62
CA GLN A 769 -52.21 -42.33 -10.20
C GLN A 769 -50.92 -42.25 -11.07
N GLY A 770 -50.56 -41.04 -11.50
CA GLY A 770 -49.59 -40.77 -12.55
C GLY A 770 -50.13 -40.80 -14.00
N SER A 771 -51.45 -40.87 -14.20
CA SER A 771 -52.11 -40.84 -15.52
C SER A 771 -53.29 -39.87 -15.64
N GLY A 772 -53.59 -39.11 -14.58
CA GLY A 772 -54.55 -38.02 -14.58
C GLY A 772 -53.98 -36.71 -15.14
N ASN A 773 -54.78 -35.64 -15.03
CA ASN A 773 -54.34 -34.27 -15.28
C ASN A 773 -53.59 -33.77 -14.03
N ILE A 774 -52.36 -33.30 -14.19
CA ILE A 774 -51.55 -32.74 -13.11
C ILE A 774 -51.52 -31.21 -13.23
N GLU A 775 -51.87 -30.54 -12.13
CA GLU A 775 -51.87 -29.08 -11.99
C GLU A 775 -51.24 -28.68 -10.64
N THR A 776 -50.85 -27.41 -10.50
CA THR A 776 -50.31 -26.85 -9.25
C THR A 776 -51.22 -25.75 -8.72
N SER A 777 -51.25 -25.55 -7.40
CA SER A 777 -51.95 -24.43 -6.77
C SER A 777 -51.10 -23.82 -5.66
N ASN A 778 -51.16 -22.49 -5.54
CA ASN A 778 -50.59 -21.74 -4.43
C ASN A 778 -51.64 -21.35 -3.36
N THR A 779 -52.72 -22.13 -3.29
CA THR A 779 -53.84 -21.95 -2.36
C THR A 779 -54.42 -23.31 -1.97
N ASN A 780 -55.22 -23.36 -0.91
CA ASN A 780 -55.93 -24.56 -0.45
C ASN A 780 -57.11 -25.02 -1.36
N TYR A 781 -57.10 -24.64 -2.64
CA TYR A 781 -58.10 -25.07 -3.63
C TYR A 781 -57.55 -25.08 -5.07
N LEU A 782 -58.26 -25.76 -5.97
CA LEU A 782 -58.06 -25.71 -7.43
C LEU A 782 -59.40 -25.66 -8.16
N ASP A 783 -59.57 -24.75 -9.13
CA ASP A 783 -60.74 -24.68 -10.01
C ASP A 783 -60.50 -25.47 -11.30
N ILE A 784 -61.05 -26.68 -11.40
CA ILE A 784 -60.93 -27.55 -12.57
C ILE A 784 -62.11 -27.38 -13.54
N ASN A 785 -61.85 -27.52 -14.83
CA ASN A 785 -62.79 -27.25 -15.93
C ASN A 785 -62.81 -28.39 -16.95
N GLU A 786 -63.62 -28.26 -18.00
CA GLU A 786 -63.78 -29.23 -19.09
C GLU A 786 -64.26 -30.63 -18.63
N LEU A 787 -65.00 -30.68 -17.51
CA LEU A 787 -65.65 -31.92 -17.07
C LEU A 787 -66.78 -32.31 -18.03
N ASN A 788 -67.00 -33.62 -18.16
CA ASN A 788 -68.22 -34.15 -18.76
C ASN A 788 -69.33 -34.13 -17.72
N GLU A 789 -70.58 -33.90 -18.12
CA GLU A 789 -71.72 -33.90 -17.19
C GLU A 789 -72.00 -35.30 -16.61
N ASN A 790 -72.59 -35.37 -15.41
CA ASN A 790 -72.97 -36.63 -14.73
C ASN A 790 -71.86 -37.70 -14.74
N THR A 791 -70.61 -37.28 -14.54
CA THR A 791 -69.44 -38.13 -14.68
C THR A 791 -68.68 -38.12 -13.36
N GLU A 792 -68.29 -39.30 -12.88
CA GLU A 792 -67.54 -39.44 -11.63
C GLU A 792 -66.05 -39.21 -11.89
N TYR A 793 -65.45 -38.35 -11.08
CA TYR A 793 -64.06 -37.94 -11.10
C TYR A 793 -63.43 -38.17 -9.73
N GLU A 794 -62.12 -38.34 -9.69
CA GLU A 794 -61.32 -38.45 -8.48
C GLU A 794 -60.16 -37.46 -8.52
N PHE A 795 -59.71 -37.00 -7.35
CA PHE A 795 -58.47 -36.23 -7.23
C PHE A 795 -57.60 -36.66 -6.06
N TYR A 796 -56.30 -36.41 -6.21
CA TYR A 796 -55.28 -36.46 -5.19
C TYR A 796 -54.64 -35.08 -5.05
N VAL A 797 -54.14 -34.75 -3.86
CA VAL A 797 -53.36 -33.51 -3.62
C VAL A 797 -52.20 -33.78 -2.66
N ARG A 798 -51.03 -33.17 -2.91
CA ARG A 798 -49.88 -33.16 -1.99
C ARG A 798 -49.36 -31.74 -1.77
N ALA A 799 -48.73 -31.51 -0.63
CA ALA A 799 -48.19 -30.23 -0.23
C ALA A 799 -46.69 -30.07 -0.56
N TRP A 800 -46.25 -28.83 -0.74
CA TRP A 800 -44.86 -28.40 -0.80
C TRP A 800 -44.60 -27.45 0.38
N CYS A 801 -44.03 -27.97 1.48
CA CYS A 801 -43.85 -27.17 2.71
C CYS A 801 -42.59 -26.29 2.66
N TYR A 802 -41.69 -26.61 1.74
CA TYR A 802 -40.55 -25.83 1.29
C TYR A 802 -40.43 -26.02 -0.22
N ASP A 803 -39.76 -25.12 -0.95
CA ASP A 803 -39.64 -25.11 -2.43
C ASP A 803 -39.03 -26.38 -3.08
N ILE A 804 -38.63 -27.35 -2.24
CA ILE A 804 -37.84 -28.53 -2.56
C ILE A 804 -38.34 -29.82 -1.87
N PHE A 805 -39.38 -29.75 -1.03
CA PHE A 805 -39.88 -30.92 -0.28
C PHE A 805 -41.36 -31.20 -0.55
N GLU A 806 -41.60 -32.24 -1.36
CA GLU A 806 -42.93 -32.77 -1.67
C GLU A 806 -43.44 -33.74 -0.60
N GLY A 807 -44.68 -33.52 -0.13
CA GLY A 807 -45.38 -34.42 0.79
C GLY A 807 -46.03 -35.64 0.10
N GLU A 808 -46.57 -36.54 0.91
CA GLU A 808 -47.38 -37.65 0.40
C GLU A 808 -48.71 -37.17 -0.21
N TRP A 809 -49.17 -37.87 -1.24
CA TRP A 809 -50.47 -37.65 -1.86
C TRP A 809 -51.63 -38.05 -0.93
N ALA A 810 -52.46 -37.09 -0.55
CA ALA A 810 -53.79 -37.33 0.01
C ALA A 810 -54.79 -37.65 -1.12
N GLY A 811 -55.55 -38.73 -0.99
CA GLY A 811 -56.59 -39.13 -1.95
C GLY A 811 -56.74 -40.65 -2.09
N PRO A 812 -57.55 -41.13 -3.04
CA PRO A 812 -58.42 -40.33 -3.90
C PRO A 812 -59.61 -39.74 -3.12
N TYR A 813 -60.09 -38.57 -3.54
CA TYR A 813 -61.42 -38.06 -3.18
C TYR A 813 -62.30 -38.04 -4.42
N SER A 814 -63.42 -38.78 -4.37
CA SER A 814 -64.36 -38.94 -5.49
C SER A 814 -65.50 -37.93 -5.44
N PHE A 815 -65.86 -37.35 -6.58
CA PHE A 815 -67.02 -36.48 -6.76
C PHE A 815 -67.69 -36.73 -8.13
N THR A 816 -68.95 -36.34 -8.30
CA THR A 816 -69.65 -36.43 -9.59
C THR A 816 -70.01 -35.04 -10.06
N SER A 817 -69.74 -34.74 -11.34
CA SER A 817 -70.15 -33.49 -11.98
C SER A 817 -71.67 -33.36 -12.11
N ASP A 818 -72.16 -32.12 -12.11
CA ASP A 818 -73.58 -31.83 -12.26
C ASP A 818 -74.08 -32.12 -13.69
N CYS A 819 -75.36 -31.81 -13.95
CA CYS A 819 -76.01 -32.00 -15.25
C CYS A 819 -76.36 -30.68 -15.91
N TYR A 820 -76.19 -30.57 -17.23
CA TYR A 820 -76.59 -29.37 -17.95
C TYR A 820 -78.11 -29.13 -17.80
N PRO A 821 -78.52 -27.90 -17.45
CA PRO A 821 -79.94 -27.60 -17.32
C PRO A 821 -80.61 -27.73 -18.69
N TYR A 822 -81.62 -28.60 -18.76
CA TYR A 822 -82.36 -28.85 -20.00
C TYR A 822 -83.00 -27.58 -20.56
N SER A 823 -82.77 -27.30 -21.85
CA SER A 823 -83.39 -26.16 -22.53
C SER A 823 -84.90 -26.36 -22.70
N ILE A 824 -85.67 -25.28 -22.52
CA ILE A 824 -87.13 -25.30 -22.75
C ILE A 824 -87.49 -24.92 -24.20
N PRO A 825 -88.48 -25.58 -24.82
CA PRO A 825 -89.32 -26.65 -24.28
C PRO A 825 -88.59 -27.99 -24.16
N TYR A 826 -88.50 -28.52 -22.94
CA TYR A 826 -87.91 -29.82 -22.65
C TYR A 826 -88.89 -30.95 -22.97
N PHE A 827 -88.39 -32.03 -23.53
CA PHE A 827 -89.13 -33.25 -23.80
C PHE A 827 -88.29 -34.46 -23.39
N GLU A 828 -88.76 -35.19 -22.38
CA GLU A 828 -88.25 -36.51 -22.03
C GLU A 828 -89.28 -37.57 -22.44
N GLY A 829 -88.82 -38.56 -23.20
CA GLY A 829 -89.59 -39.73 -23.62
C GLY A 829 -89.14 -41.02 -22.93
N PHE A 830 -88.02 -41.00 -22.20
CA PHE A 830 -87.35 -42.15 -21.58
C PHE A 830 -86.83 -43.20 -22.58
N GLU A 831 -86.69 -42.84 -23.87
CA GLU A 831 -86.42 -43.80 -24.96
C GLU A 831 -84.94 -44.23 -25.09
N ASN A 832 -84.00 -43.49 -24.52
CA ASN A 832 -82.55 -43.73 -24.64
C ASN A 832 -81.89 -43.67 -23.25
N GLY A 833 -80.86 -44.50 -23.02
CA GLY A 833 -80.05 -44.48 -21.80
C GLY A 833 -80.63 -45.22 -20.60
N TYR A 834 -81.88 -45.69 -20.67
CA TYR A 834 -82.55 -46.38 -19.56
C TYR A 834 -82.57 -47.90 -19.70
N VAL A 835 -82.65 -48.59 -18.56
CA VAL A 835 -82.76 -50.06 -18.45
C VAL A 835 -84.05 -50.40 -17.70
N HIS A 836 -84.75 -51.45 -18.12
CA HIS A 836 -86.05 -51.80 -17.52
C HIS A 836 -85.91 -52.19 -16.04
N ASP A 837 -86.85 -51.71 -15.22
CA ASP A 837 -86.90 -51.89 -13.75
C ASP A 837 -85.66 -51.37 -13.00
N GLN A 838 -84.87 -50.49 -13.64
CA GLN A 838 -83.89 -49.65 -12.97
C GLN A 838 -84.49 -48.28 -12.64
N ASN A 839 -83.94 -47.65 -11.59
CA ASN A 839 -84.25 -46.27 -11.26
C ASN A 839 -83.95 -45.36 -12.45
N ILE A 840 -84.84 -44.40 -12.72
CA ILE A 840 -84.53 -43.26 -13.58
C ILE A 840 -83.43 -42.46 -12.88
N ALA A 841 -82.29 -42.32 -13.56
CA ALA A 841 -81.05 -41.78 -13.04
C ALA A 841 -80.38 -40.91 -14.12
N ALA A 842 -79.08 -40.63 -13.97
CA ALA A 842 -78.37 -39.57 -14.67
C ALA A 842 -78.99 -38.20 -14.35
N CYS A 843 -79.23 -37.36 -15.36
CA CYS A 843 -79.64 -35.96 -15.19
C CYS A 843 -81.09 -35.71 -14.75
N LEU A 844 -81.72 -36.73 -14.16
CA LEU A 844 -83.00 -36.63 -13.45
C LEU A 844 -82.81 -37.15 -12.03
N SER A 845 -82.78 -36.23 -11.05
CA SER A 845 -82.83 -36.58 -9.64
C SER A 845 -84.26 -36.93 -9.21
N GLN A 846 -84.37 -37.77 -8.17
CA GLN A 846 -85.65 -38.17 -7.59
C GLN A 846 -85.59 -38.03 -6.07
N GLU A 847 -86.60 -37.38 -5.49
CA GLU A 847 -86.81 -37.31 -4.04
C GLU A 847 -88.14 -37.99 -3.68
N SER A 848 -88.11 -38.90 -2.71
CA SER A 848 -89.34 -39.47 -2.16
C SER A 848 -89.82 -38.66 -0.96
N LEU A 849 -90.93 -37.96 -1.13
CA LEU A 849 -91.56 -37.19 -0.05
C LEU A 849 -92.31 -38.08 0.97
N VAL A 850 -92.79 -39.26 0.53
CA VAL A 850 -93.50 -40.25 1.38
C VAL A 850 -93.29 -41.66 0.81
N GLY A 851 -92.78 -42.58 1.63
CA GLY A 851 -92.52 -43.97 1.25
C GLY A 851 -91.13 -44.16 0.61
N ASN A 852 -90.84 -45.39 0.15
CA ASN A 852 -89.50 -45.77 -0.32
C ASN A 852 -89.46 -46.11 -1.82
N SER A 853 -90.48 -45.73 -2.60
CA SER A 853 -90.52 -45.95 -4.05
C SER A 853 -89.80 -44.86 -4.82
N SER A 854 -89.14 -45.27 -5.91
CA SER A 854 -88.65 -44.45 -7.01
C SER A 854 -89.46 -44.68 -8.28
N PHE A 855 -89.41 -43.73 -9.22
CA PHE A 855 -89.77 -43.99 -10.61
C PHE A 855 -88.73 -44.92 -11.25
N LEU A 856 -89.24 -46.00 -11.82
CA LEU A 856 -88.48 -46.97 -12.60
C LEU A 856 -88.72 -46.74 -14.09
N ALA A 857 -87.72 -47.02 -14.92
CA ALA A 857 -87.88 -47.01 -16.36
C ALA A 857 -88.60 -48.28 -16.84
N ASN A 858 -89.60 -48.12 -17.69
CA ASN A 858 -90.48 -49.20 -18.12
C ASN A 858 -90.71 -49.21 -19.63
N ASN A 859 -90.45 -50.36 -20.26
CA ASN A 859 -90.83 -50.66 -21.64
C ASN A 859 -91.55 -52.01 -21.80
N VAL A 860 -91.82 -52.74 -20.70
CA VAL A 860 -92.44 -54.08 -20.74
C VAL A 860 -93.87 -54.07 -20.18
N TYR A 861 -94.10 -53.39 -19.06
CA TYR A 861 -95.41 -53.40 -18.39
C TYR A 861 -96.41 -52.47 -19.08
N SER A 862 -97.53 -53.05 -19.50
CA SER A 862 -98.68 -52.35 -20.12
C SER A 862 -99.98 -52.47 -19.32
N ASN A 863 -100.01 -53.32 -18.29
CA ASN A 863 -101.10 -53.44 -17.34
C ASN A 863 -101.20 -52.20 -16.43
N TYR A 864 -102.37 -51.98 -15.81
CA TYR A 864 -102.62 -50.87 -14.89
C TYR A 864 -102.31 -49.47 -15.47
N ASN A 865 -102.64 -49.25 -16.75
CA ASN A 865 -102.40 -48.01 -17.50
C ASN A 865 -100.91 -47.59 -17.61
N ARG A 866 -99.98 -48.56 -17.60
CA ARG A 866 -98.53 -48.31 -17.74
C ARG A 866 -98.04 -48.17 -19.19
N THR A 867 -98.92 -48.18 -20.19
CA THR A 867 -98.53 -47.98 -21.59
C THR A 867 -98.00 -46.56 -21.85
N PRO A 868 -96.83 -46.39 -22.50
CA PRO A 868 -96.34 -45.09 -22.93
C PRO A 868 -97.33 -44.31 -23.81
N ARG A 869 -97.31 -42.97 -23.69
CA ARG A 869 -98.13 -42.07 -24.53
C ARG A 869 -97.59 -41.95 -25.96
N THR A 870 -96.28 -42.04 -26.09
CA THR A 870 -95.48 -41.96 -27.33
C THR A 870 -94.23 -42.80 -27.11
N GLY A 871 -93.69 -43.42 -28.16
CA GLY A 871 -92.51 -44.28 -28.02
C GLY A 871 -92.82 -45.65 -27.39
N VAL A 872 -91.80 -46.31 -26.84
CA VAL A 872 -91.91 -47.62 -26.18
C VAL A 872 -91.48 -47.61 -24.71
N TRP A 873 -90.97 -46.49 -24.19
CA TRP A 873 -90.57 -46.32 -22.80
C TRP A 873 -91.44 -45.30 -22.05
N ASN A 874 -91.54 -45.46 -20.73
CA ASN A 874 -92.03 -44.43 -19.82
C ASN A 874 -91.45 -44.58 -18.41
N ALA A 875 -91.65 -43.53 -17.60
CA ALA A 875 -91.47 -43.58 -16.17
C ALA A 875 -92.70 -44.19 -15.47
N VAL A 876 -92.48 -45.16 -14.58
CA VAL A 876 -93.54 -45.71 -13.71
C VAL A 876 -93.14 -45.63 -12.24
N LEU A 877 -93.97 -44.97 -11.42
CA LEU A 877 -93.87 -45.06 -9.97
C LEU A 877 -94.67 -46.27 -9.48
N THR A 878 -94.03 -47.17 -8.75
CA THR A 878 -94.69 -48.35 -8.19
C THR A 878 -95.15 -48.08 -6.76
N TYR A 879 -96.23 -48.74 -6.33
CA TYR A 879 -96.71 -48.65 -4.95
C TYR A 879 -95.85 -49.56 -4.06
N ALA A 880 -94.90 -48.99 -3.31
CA ALA A 880 -94.20 -49.72 -2.26
C ALA A 880 -95.11 -49.84 -1.03
N ASN A 881 -95.76 -50.99 -0.90
CA ASN A 881 -96.22 -51.43 0.40
C ASN A 881 -94.96 -51.85 1.18
N THR A 882 -94.58 -51.08 2.20
CA THR A 882 -93.63 -51.55 3.20
C THR A 882 -94.23 -52.78 3.90
N GLN A 883 -93.55 -53.92 3.78
CA GLN A 883 -93.93 -55.25 4.27
C GLN A 883 -95.07 -55.94 3.48
N TYR A 884 -94.70 -56.93 2.66
CA TYR A 884 -94.68 -58.34 3.09
C TYR A 884 -93.64 -59.14 2.32
#